data_AF-A0A0C2N1A9-F1
#
_entry.id   AF-A0A0C2N1A9-F1
#
_cell.length_a   1.000
_cell.length_b   1.000
_cell.length_c   1.000
_cell.angle_alpha   90.00
_cell.angle_beta   90.00
_cell.angle_gamma   90.00
#
_symmetry.space_group_name_H-M   'P 1'
#
loop_
_entity.id
_entity.type
_entity.pdbx_description
1 polymer ?
#
loop_
_entity_poly.entity_id
_entity_poly.type
_entity_poly.pdbx_seq_one_letter_code
_entity_poly.pdbx_strand_id
1 'polypeptide(L)'
;MDPFKQLLMSTFTPSKTGQETHRSKLTICTSISNNFQSLALYIEASDIKLKFMEDMLELFITLSTISRKTSMGQDKLDVLLSIIYLIIQALSSIMKRIGKTVAFTQSTQELFKKFWVYSIVNSGSGTGSFSQNTIDYFREIATFSPPLVVDHLRSYLSFNLQKDTTLNDADLFETKNLLIKTLNCSNRSDVSNAILKLPPLHIVYLVAFYEQESLAVEKDTKNFPNIFMYLEDPAIEKEKENITVIIDLICEEIFQKFINQLELRAPGSDRDQDLVNHISLLLLNFNSERKKVQRAADKYLSMLMNKFPHMLWNSSVIRIMLDFMNILNVTCEKLDYGNMASMIIDVPHTKLRYSIPDTKEKRNEIILDFKSRCQSLINEATRCAPSIVSSIFLDYVVDNRFSFKEPRIHYGMEVLLNSMILPEQPKVDDINDSQMTNVSSSLLQDSSFSKKAKDRNEKPSYDFKTIVSNCIFTASGRIQYIGQIHGLLVGKTHEIINGKKVYPEFEKSLKLSVASKDKMSKSEFENFVMLCTAYICTTRNFLRKLVFYLCNCPVTNFNIPSIEFSIQSWEWIFTTCTNRQMSLLSMICKAWETTAKMKLGMFNFEMTMRHSRSYHTNQATVHDIWLKYLIEKFDQVKYYSDNQVSVIARFVGLNVQLILDEKHKLKEEYFEINSLPYIRLMIFGLKLLEKQYLSNLICRLEYRERILKAILIYFSVDPIWPDPLQTKNLIDSIYMLYKLLINDRKWQNNEKELLNDEDFASITFDSYFNSITVPATISKKV
;
A
#
# COMPACT_ATOMS: atom_id res chain seq x y z
N MET A 1 6.36 -47.34 -6.91
CA MET A 1 6.28 -46.93 -5.49
C MET A 1 5.86 -48.08 -4.58
N ASP A 2 4.92 -48.94 -4.97
CA ASP A 2 4.44 -50.05 -4.12
C ASP A 2 5.49 -51.02 -3.57
N PRO A 3 6.52 -51.46 -4.33
CA PRO A 3 7.58 -52.32 -3.78
C PRO A 3 8.40 -51.61 -2.70
N PHE A 4 8.57 -50.30 -2.84
CA PHE A 4 9.29 -49.46 -1.89
C PHE A 4 8.46 -49.20 -0.63
N LYS A 5 7.14 -48.98 -0.76
CA LYS A 5 6.20 -48.92 0.38
C LYS A 5 6.25 -50.24 1.18
N GLN A 6 6.23 -51.39 0.51
CA GLN A 6 6.35 -52.69 1.17
C GLN A 6 7.71 -52.88 1.89
N LEU A 7 8.80 -52.42 1.27
CA LEU A 7 10.13 -52.45 1.88
C LEU A 7 10.21 -51.57 3.15
N LEU A 8 9.67 -50.36 3.10
CA LEU A 8 9.55 -49.44 4.25
C LEU A 8 8.70 -50.03 5.38
N MET A 9 7.54 -50.61 5.05
CA MET A 9 6.71 -51.29 6.04
C MET A 9 7.47 -52.46 6.68
N SER A 10 8.22 -53.25 5.90
CA SER A 10 8.98 -54.40 6.42
C SER A 10 10.20 -54.03 7.27
N THR A 11 10.71 -52.81 7.12
CA THR A 11 11.90 -52.33 7.85
C THR A 11 11.57 -51.72 9.20
N PHE A 12 10.44 -51.02 9.28
CA PHE A 12 9.99 -50.32 10.48
C PHE A 12 8.86 -51.03 11.24
N THR A 13 8.38 -52.20 10.78
CA THR A 13 7.52 -53.08 11.60
C THR A 13 8.36 -54.07 12.41
N PRO A 14 7.96 -54.42 13.64
CA PRO A 14 8.73 -55.33 14.48
C PRO A 14 8.70 -56.75 13.90
N SER A 15 9.76 -57.15 13.19
CA SER A 15 10.00 -58.55 12.82
C SER A 15 11.26 -59.06 13.50
N LYS A 16 11.23 -60.31 13.97
CA LYS A 16 12.33 -60.99 14.69
C LYS A 16 13.49 -61.43 13.76
N THR A 17 13.87 -60.63 12.76
CA THR A 17 14.94 -60.99 11.80
C THR A 17 16.24 -60.23 12.06
N GLY A 18 17.38 -60.87 11.80
CA GLY A 18 18.71 -60.50 12.32
C GLY A 18 19.20 -59.07 12.02
N GLN A 19 20.00 -58.53 12.94
CA GLN A 19 20.47 -57.13 12.96
C GLN A 19 21.20 -56.67 11.67
N GLU A 20 21.91 -57.56 10.97
CA GLU A 20 22.62 -57.23 9.72
C GLU A 20 21.67 -56.98 8.54
N THR A 21 20.58 -57.74 8.45
CA THR A 21 19.55 -57.56 7.40
C THR A 21 18.74 -56.28 7.59
N HIS A 22 18.70 -55.75 8.82
CA HIS A 22 18.05 -54.47 9.12
C HIS A 22 18.89 -53.27 8.69
N ARG A 23 20.21 -53.30 8.93
CA ARG A 23 21.11 -52.21 8.50
C ARG A 23 21.12 -52.06 6.99
N SER A 24 21.23 -53.15 6.23
CA SER A 24 21.25 -53.11 4.76
C SER A 24 19.95 -52.56 4.17
N LYS A 25 18.79 -52.95 4.71
CA LYS A 25 17.51 -52.39 4.27
C LYS A 25 17.37 -50.90 4.61
N LEU A 26 17.92 -50.45 5.75
CA LEU A 26 17.92 -49.04 6.14
C LEU A 26 18.75 -48.18 5.16
N THR A 27 19.95 -48.64 4.76
CA THR A 27 20.80 -47.95 3.78
C THR A 27 20.16 -47.88 2.40
N ILE A 28 19.40 -48.92 2.01
CA ILE A 28 18.65 -48.93 0.76
C ILE A 28 17.52 -47.90 0.81
N CYS A 29 16.77 -47.82 1.91
CA CYS A 29 15.72 -46.83 2.09
C CYS A 29 16.26 -45.40 2.03
N THR A 30 17.34 -45.09 2.74
CA THR A 30 17.95 -43.74 2.71
C THR A 30 18.50 -43.39 1.33
N SER A 31 19.11 -44.34 0.62
CA SER A 31 19.65 -44.12 -0.72
C SER A 31 18.56 -43.85 -1.76
N ILE A 32 17.44 -44.57 -1.68
CA ILE A 32 16.28 -44.34 -2.55
C ILE A 32 15.63 -43.00 -2.21
N SER A 33 15.48 -42.67 -0.92
CA SER A 33 14.92 -41.39 -0.48
C SER A 33 15.75 -40.18 -0.89
N ASN A 34 17.08 -40.29 -0.90
CA ASN A 34 17.97 -39.24 -1.42
C ASN A 34 17.75 -38.95 -2.92
N ASN A 35 17.28 -39.93 -3.69
CA ASN A 35 16.96 -39.77 -5.10
C ASN A 35 15.56 -39.18 -5.35
N PHE A 36 14.71 -39.02 -4.33
CA PHE A 36 13.37 -38.45 -4.53
C PHE A 36 13.41 -36.99 -4.98
N GLN A 37 14.37 -36.21 -4.48
CA GLN A 37 14.52 -34.83 -4.92
C GLN A 37 14.95 -34.74 -6.38
N SER A 38 15.90 -35.56 -6.82
CA SER A 38 16.31 -35.58 -8.23
C SER A 38 15.17 -36.05 -9.13
N LEU A 39 14.43 -37.09 -8.74
CA LEU A 39 13.22 -37.52 -9.46
C LEU A 39 12.18 -36.41 -9.56
N ALA A 40 11.90 -35.68 -8.47
CA ALA A 40 10.98 -34.54 -8.49
C ALA A 40 11.39 -33.44 -9.47
N LEU A 41 12.70 -33.25 -9.72
CA LEU A 41 13.24 -32.26 -10.65
C LEU A 41 13.15 -32.70 -12.12
N TYR A 42 13.35 -34.00 -12.42
CA TYR A 42 13.46 -34.50 -13.80
C TYR A 42 12.14 -34.99 -14.42
N ILE A 43 11.05 -35.18 -13.67
CA ILE A 43 9.76 -35.64 -14.26
C ILE A 43 9.16 -34.55 -15.16
N GLU A 44 8.92 -34.82 -16.45
CA GLU A 44 8.38 -33.80 -17.38
C GLU A 44 6.85 -33.84 -17.52
N ALA A 45 6.25 -35.02 -17.67
CA ALA A 45 4.81 -35.19 -17.92
C ALA A 45 3.93 -34.74 -16.72
N SER A 46 2.86 -33.99 -17.00
CA SER A 46 1.92 -33.45 -15.99
C SER A 46 1.29 -34.52 -15.12
N ASP A 47 0.83 -35.61 -15.73
CA ASP A 47 0.06 -36.65 -15.06
C ASP A 47 0.94 -37.46 -14.12
N ILE A 48 2.21 -37.65 -14.51
CA ILE A 48 3.23 -38.32 -13.70
C ILE A 48 3.63 -37.45 -12.50
N LYS A 49 3.64 -36.11 -12.64
CA LYS A 49 3.90 -35.20 -11.52
C LYS A 49 2.82 -35.30 -10.45
N LEU A 50 1.55 -35.30 -10.85
CA LEU A 50 0.42 -35.43 -9.93
C LEU A 50 0.43 -36.77 -9.21
N LYS A 51 0.64 -37.87 -9.95
CA LYS A 51 0.73 -39.21 -9.37
C LYS A 51 1.91 -39.36 -8.41
N PHE A 52 3.07 -38.81 -8.75
CA PHE A 52 4.24 -38.81 -7.86
C PHE A 52 3.98 -38.00 -6.58
N MET A 53 3.28 -36.86 -6.68
CA MET A 53 2.88 -36.07 -5.52
C MET A 53 1.93 -36.87 -4.60
N GLU A 54 0.91 -37.52 -5.16
CA GLU A 54 0.00 -38.39 -4.41
C GLU A 54 0.75 -39.54 -3.72
N ASP A 55 1.65 -40.21 -4.45
CA ASP A 55 2.49 -41.28 -3.91
C ASP A 55 3.36 -40.82 -2.74
N MET A 56 3.91 -39.60 -2.82
CA MET A 56 4.73 -39.01 -1.75
C MET A 56 3.91 -38.60 -0.53
N LEU A 57 2.70 -38.06 -0.73
CA LEU A 57 1.78 -37.73 0.37
C LEU A 57 1.35 -39.02 1.10
N GLU A 58 1.03 -40.08 0.37
CA GLU A 58 0.71 -41.38 0.96
C GLU A 58 1.90 -41.95 1.73
N LEU A 59 3.11 -41.87 1.17
CA LEU A 59 4.34 -42.32 1.83
C LEU A 59 4.61 -41.56 3.13
N PHE A 60 4.37 -40.25 3.13
CA PHE A 60 4.49 -39.41 4.32
C PHE A 60 3.51 -39.86 5.41
N ILE A 61 2.25 -40.10 5.05
CA ILE A 61 1.21 -40.52 6.00
C ILE A 61 1.53 -41.90 6.57
N THR A 62 1.94 -42.87 5.75
CA THR A 62 2.29 -44.21 6.23
C THR A 62 3.48 -44.16 7.19
N LEU A 63 4.55 -43.43 6.86
CA LEU A 63 5.71 -43.29 7.74
C LEU A 63 5.36 -42.58 9.06
N SER A 64 4.52 -41.54 9.00
CA SER A 64 4.05 -40.81 10.18
C SER A 64 3.25 -41.72 11.13
N THR A 65 2.39 -42.59 10.60
CA THR A 65 1.62 -43.53 11.43
C THR A 65 2.51 -44.62 12.04
N ILE A 66 3.55 -45.08 11.34
CA ILE A 66 4.51 -46.07 11.86
C ILE A 66 5.34 -45.48 13.01
N SER A 67 5.76 -44.22 12.88
CA SER A 67 6.49 -43.47 13.91
C SER A 67 5.79 -43.56 15.28
N ARG A 68 4.46 -43.50 15.30
CA ARG A 68 3.65 -43.53 16.53
C ARG A 68 3.22 -44.92 16.98
N LYS A 69 2.96 -45.86 16.06
CA LYS A 69 2.49 -47.21 16.41
C LYS A 69 3.58 -48.09 17.02
N THR A 70 4.84 -47.67 16.97
CA THR A 70 5.97 -48.50 17.40
C THR A 70 6.86 -47.78 18.42
N SER A 71 7.07 -48.38 19.59
CA SER A 71 8.08 -47.93 20.56
C SER A 71 9.49 -48.28 20.04
N MET A 72 9.98 -47.48 19.08
CA MET A 72 11.29 -47.64 18.47
C MET A 72 12.37 -46.97 19.31
N GLY A 73 13.60 -47.52 19.31
CA GLY A 73 14.76 -46.84 19.91
C GLY A 73 15.11 -45.54 19.16
N GLN A 74 15.68 -44.56 19.86
CA GLN A 74 15.97 -43.20 19.34
C GLN A 74 16.67 -43.22 17.96
N ASP A 75 17.69 -44.05 17.76
CA ASP A 75 18.41 -44.15 16.47
C ASP A 75 17.51 -44.49 15.27
N LYS A 76 16.44 -45.28 15.48
CA LYS A 76 15.50 -45.64 14.40
C LYS A 76 14.51 -44.51 14.13
N LEU A 77 14.15 -43.74 15.15
CA LEU A 77 13.30 -42.56 15.01
C LEU A 77 14.03 -41.47 14.24
N ASP A 78 15.32 -41.25 14.51
CA ASP A 78 16.13 -40.24 13.81
C ASP A 78 16.27 -40.53 12.31
N VAL A 79 16.44 -41.81 11.95
CA VAL A 79 16.50 -42.22 10.54
C VAL A 79 15.13 -42.11 9.86
N LEU A 80 14.05 -42.42 10.57
CA LEU A 80 12.69 -42.25 10.05
C LEU A 80 12.34 -40.76 9.83
N LEU A 81 12.72 -39.89 10.78
CA LEU A 81 12.58 -38.44 10.65
C LEU A 81 13.42 -37.88 9.49
N SER A 82 14.62 -38.42 9.28
CA SER A 82 15.47 -38.07 8.14
C SER A 82 14.82 -38.44 6.79
N ILE A 83 14.17 -39.60 6.70
CA ILE A 83 13.43 -40.02 5.51
C ILE A 83 12.20 -39.13 5.28
N ILE A 84 11.46 -38.79 6.35
CA ILE A 84 10.32 -37.87 6.28
C ILE A 84 10.75 -36.50 5.75
N TYR A 85 11.90 -35.99 6.20
CA TYR A 85 12.46 -34.73 5.72
C TYR A 85 12.79 -34.75 4.22
N LEU A 86 13.39 -35.84 3.73
CA LEU A 86 13.68 -36.02 2.30
C LEU A 86 12.40 -36.07 1.44
N ILE A 87 11.31 -36.62 1.98
CA ILE A 87 10.00 -36.63 1.31
C ILE A 87 9.41 -35.22 1.25
N ILE A 88 9.48 -34.45 2.35
CA ILE A 88 9.04 -33.04 2.39
C ILE A 88 9.82 -32.21 1.34
N GLN A 89 11.13 -32.41 1.25
CA GLN A 89 11.98 -31.74 0.27
C GLN A 89 11.61 -32.11 -1.19
N ALA A 90 11.29 -33.38 -1.46
CA ALA A 90 10.81 -33.82 -2.76
C ALA A 90 9.42 -33.25 -3.11
N LEU A 91 8.51 -33.21 -2.13
CA LEU A 91 7.17 -32.61 -2.26
C LEU A 91 7.25 -31.12 -2.59
N SER A 92 8.07 -30.37 -1.85
CA SER A 92 8.35 -28.94 -2.12
C SER A 92 8.77 -28.72 -3.58
N SER A 93 9.75 -29.50 -4.04
CA SER A 93 10.32 -29.40 -5.38
C SER A 93 9.30 -29.69 -6.48
N ILE A 94 8.42 -30.69 -6.29
CA ILE A 94 7.41 -31.04 -7.29
C ILE A 94 6.22 -30.08 -7.28
N MET A 95 5.78 -29.61 -6.12
CA MET A 95 4.66 -28.67 -5.98
C MET A 95 4.97 -27.33 -6.65
N LYS A 96 6.22 -26.86 -6.55
CA LYS A 96 6.72 -25.69 -7.27
C LYS A 96 6.59 -25.82 -8.79
N ARG A 97 6.66 -27.04 -9.33
CA ARG A 97 6.57 -27.33 -10.77
C ARG A 97 5.15 -27.59 -11.25
N ILE A 98 4.24 -28.02 -10.37
CA ILE A 98 2.81 -28.21 -10.68
C ILE A 98 2.10 -26.86 -10.73
N GLY A 99 2.44 -25.94 -9.81
CA GLY A 99 1.79 -24.62 -9.72
C GLY A 99 0.34 -24.68 -9.21
N LYS A 100 -0.30 -23.51 -9.01
CA LYS A 100 -1.70 -23.39 -8.53
C LYS A 100 -2.77 -23.68 -9.60
N THR A 101 -2.39 -24.11 -10.80
CA THR A 101 -3.29 -24.15 -11.97
C THR A 101 -4.10 -25.44 -12.10
N VAL A 102 -3.84 -26.45 -11.27
CA VAL A 102 -4.53 -27.75 -11.34
C VAL A 102 -5.57 -27.84 -10.24
N ALA A 103 -6.84 -28.04 -10.61
CA ALA A 103 -7.89 -28.39 -9.66
C ALA A 103 -7.64 -29.82 -9.15
N PHE A 104 -7.33 -29.95 -7.86
CA PHE A 104 -7.09 -31.26 -7.24
C PHE A 104 -8.38 -32.07 -7.10
N THR A 105 -8.30 -33.38 -7.33
CA THR A 105 -9.37 -34.34 -7.05
C THR A 105 -9.67 -34.42 -5.55
N GLN A 106 -10.86 -34.87 -5.18
CA GLN A 106 -11.27 -35.01 -3.76
C GLN A 106 -10.31 -35.92 -2.97
N SER A 107 -9.83 -37.01 -3.57
CA SER A 107 -8.85 -37.92 -2.96
C SER A 107 -7.55 -37.20 -2.56
N THR A 108 -7.07 -36.33 -3.44
CA THR A 108 -5.79 -35.63 -3.26
C THR A 108 -5.93 -34.50 -2.23
N GLN A 109 -7.08 -33.83 -2.19
CA GLN A 109 -7.41 -32.90 -1.11
C GLN A 109 -7.44 -33.59 0.26
N GLU A 110 -7.95 -34.82 0.35
CA GLU A 110 -7.91 -35.60 1.61
C GLU A 110 -6.49 -35.97 2.04
N LEU A 111 -5.61 -36.32 1.10
CA LEU A 111 -4.19 -36.58 1.40
C LEU A 111 -3.49 -35.35 1.96
N PHE A 112 -3.75 -34.16 1.41
CA PHE A 112 -3.23 -32.90 1.96
C PHE A 112 -3.76 -32.60 3.37
N LYS A 113 -5.05 -32.83 3.62
CA LYS A 113 -5.63 -32.66 4.97
C LYS A 113 -4.94 -33.57 5.98
N LYS A 114 -4.72 -34.84 5.62
CA LYS A 114 -3.97 -35.79 6.46
C LYS A 114 -2.52 -35.34 6.66
N PHE A 115 -1.84 -34.91 5.61
CA PHE A 115 -0.46 -34.43 5.67
C PHE A 115 -0.26 -33.33 6.73
N TRP A 116 -1.09 -32.29 6.73
CA TRP A 116 -0.97 -31.18 7.68
C TRP A 116 -1.27 -31.59 9.11
N VAL A 117 -2.28 -32.44 9.32
CA VAL A 117 -2.60 -33.00 10.64
C VAL A 117 -1.45 -33.87 11.17
N TYR A 118 -0.91 -34.78 10.36
CA TYR A 118 0.22 -35.64 10.77
C TYR A 118 1.51 -34.86 11.00
N SER A 119 1.71 -33.74 10.30
CA SER A 119 2.90 -32.89 10.49
C SER A 119 2.98 -32.34 11.92
N ILE A 120 1.86 -31.91 12.49
CA ILE A 120 1.78 -31.36 13.87
C ILE A 120 1.88 -32.46 14.91
N VAL A 121 1.20 -33.57 14.62
CA VAL A 121 1.23 -34.78 15.42
C VAL A 121 2.68 -35.29 15.54
N ASN A 122 3.46 -35.31 14.46
CA ASN A 122 4.85 -35.72 14.54
C ASN A 122 5.78 -34.71 15.23
N SER A 123 5.49 -33.41 15.15
CA SER A 123 6.36 -32.37 15.72
C SER A 123 6.10 -32.06 17.19
N GLY A 124 4.87 -32.30 17.70
CA GLY A 124 4.44 -32.06 19.08
C GLY A 124 4.37 -30.57 19.49
N SER A 125 5.20 -29.72 18.88
CA SER A 125 5.46 -28.33 19.23
C SER A 125 5.43 -27.38 18.02
N GLY A 126 4.65 -27.71 16.98
CA GLY A 126 4.49 -26.88 15.77
C GLY A 126 5.70 -26.95 14.84
N THR A 127 5.82 -26.00 13.90
CA THR A 127 6.97 -25.98 12.95
C THR A 127 8.22 -25.27 13.49
N GLY A 128 8.14 -24.68 14.69
CA GLY A 128 9.21 -23.88 15.30
C GLY A 128 10.44 -24.66 15.77
N SER A 129 10.38 -25.99 15.83
CA SER A 129 11.50 -26.87 16.17
C SER A 129 12.36 -27.28 14.98
N PHE A 130 11.95 -26.93 13.75
CA PHE A 130 12.65 -27.32 12.53
C PHE A 130 13.73 -26.31 12.11
N SER A 131 14.74 -26.78 11.37
CA SER A 131 15.75 -25.91 10.78
C SER A 131 15.14 -24.98 9.71
N GLN A 132 15.77 -23.83 9.47
CA GLN A 132 15.26 -22.81 8.56
C GLN A 132 15.02 -23.33 7.13
N ASN A 133 15.88 -24.24 6.65
CA ASN A 133 15.72 -24.92 5.35
C ASN A 133 14.46 -25.79 5.30
N THR A 134 14.11 -26.44 6.40
CA THR A 134 12.91 -27.28 6.52
C THR A 134 11.65 -26.43 6.47
N ILE A 135 11.66 -25.29 7.17
CA ILE A 135 10.54 -24.34 7.18
C ILE A 135 10.30 -23.80 5.77
N ASP A 136 11.35 -23.54 4.99
CA ASP A 136 11.21 -23.11 3.60
C ASP A 136 10.55 -24.16 2.70
N TYR A 137 10.78 -25.46 2.94
CA TYR A 137 10.05 -26.52 2.24
C TYR A 137 8.57 -26.57 2.64
N PHE A 138 8.26 -26.43 3.92
CA PHE A 138 6.87 -26.34 4.37
C PHE A 138 6.16 -25.10 3.82
N ARG A 139 6.84 -23.96 3.69
CA ARG A 139 6.32 -22.73 3.05
C ARG A 139 5.96 -22.95 1.58
N GLU A 140 6.82 -23.65 0.83
CA GLU A 140 6.51 -24.01 -0.56
C GLU A 140 5.31 -24.96 -0.63
N ILE A 141 5.24 -25.99 0.20
CA ILE A 141 4.10 -26.92 0.24
C ILE A 141 2.80 -26.19 0.63
N ALA A 142 2.85 -25.32 1.63
CA ALA A 142 1.70 -24.53 2.09
C ALA A 142 1.13 -23.64 0.97
N THR A 143 2.01 -23.05 0.15
CA THR A 143 1.62 -22.15 -0.94
C THR A 143 0.74 -22.83 -2.00
N PHE A 144 0.90 -24.15 -2.22
CA PHE A 144 0.12 -24.89 -3.23
C PHE A 144 -0.87 -25.89 -2.62
N SER A 145 -0.91 -26.01 -1.29
CA SER A 145 -1.85 -26.89 -0.61
C SER A 145 -3.28 -26.32 -0.71
N PRO A 146 -4.30 -27.16 -0.95
CA PRO A 146 -5.69 -26.73 -0.89
C PRO A 146 -6.09 -26.35 0.55
N PRO A 147 -7.04 -25.39 0.73
CA PRO A 147 -7.57 -25.07 2.05
C PRO A 147 -8.18 -26.30 2.76
N LEU A 148 -8.03 -26.37 4.08
CA LEU A 148 -8.50 -27.46 4.94
C LEU A 148 -10.01 -27.40 5.24
N VAL A 149 -10.82 -26.94 4.30
CA VAL A 149 -12.29 -26.82 4.44
C VAL A 149 -12.94 -28.21 4.39
N VAL A 150 -13.96 -28.47 5.21
CA VAL A 150 -14.55 -29.81 5.34
C VAL A 150 -16.08 -29.73 5.44
N ASP A 151 -16.79 -30.50 4.61
CA ASP A 151 -18.27 -30.49 4.57
C ASP A 151 -18.93 -30.84 5.92
N HIS A 152 -18.29 -31.69 6.72
CA HIS A 152 -18.71 -32.05 8.08
C HIS A 152 -17.50 -32.26 9.00
N LEU A 153 -17.12 -31.22 9.75
CA LEU A 153 -15.92 -31.21 10.60
C LEU A 153 -15.94 -32.35 11.65
N ARG A 154 -16.99 -32.44 12.47
CA ARG A 154 -17.10 -33.46 13.53
C ARG A 154 -16.99 -34.91 13.04
N SER A 155 -17.70 -35.26 11.96
CA SER A 155 -17.65 -36.61 11.39
C SER A 155 -16.31 -36.90 10.70
N TYR A 156 -15.69 -35.89 10.09
CA TYR A 156 -14.36 -36.02 9.51
C TYR A 156 -13.30 -36.27 10.57
N LEU A 157 -13.30 -35.48 11.65
CA LEU A 157 -12.39 -35.65 12.78
C LEU A 157 -12.58 -37.04 13.44
N SER A 158 -13.82 -37.45 13.70
CA SER A 158 -14.09 -38.73 14.36
C SER A 158 -13.88 -39.96 13.48
N PHE A 159 -14.17 -39.88 12.18
CA PHE A 159 -14.16 -41.08 11.31
C PHE A 159 -12.83 -41.26 10.57
N ASN A 160 -12.20 -40.16 10.13
CA ASN A 160 -11.02 -40.20 9.26
C ASN A 160 -9.68 -40.00 9.99
N LEU A 161 -9.71 -39.41 11.19
CA LEU A 161 -8.49 -39.10 11.97
C LEU A 161 -8.38 -39.94 13.24
N GLN A 162 -9.50 -40.22 13.93
CA GLN A 162 -9.53 -40.89 15.23
C GLN A 162 -8.91 -42.31 15.25
N LYS A 163 -8.88 -43.02 14.11
CA LYS A 163 -8.28 -44.37 14.01
C LYS A 163 -6.75 -44.37 13.97
N ASP A 164 -6.11 -43.24 13.66
CA ASP A 164 -4.67 -43.18 13.38
C ASP A 164 -3.92 -42.04 14.10
N THR A 165 -4.61 -41.17 14.85
CA THR A 165 -4.03 -40.01 15.57
C THR A 165 -4.25 -40.07 17.09
N THR A 166 -3.64 -41.04 17.77
CA THR A 166 -3.59 -41.04 19.25
C THR A 166 -2.48 -40.12 19.74
N LEU A 167 -2.81 -38.96 20.31
CA LEU A 167 -1.88 -38.05 20.98
C LEU A 167 -1.65 -38.47 22.43
N ASN A 168 -0.41 -38.36 22.90
CA ASN A 168 -0.12 -38.45 24.33
C ASN A 168 -0.63 -37.20 25.04
N ASP A 169 -1.01 -37.32 26.32
CA ASP A 169 -1.55 -36.17 27.09
C ASP A 169 -0.55 -35.01 27.24
N ALA A 170 0.75 -35.31 27.24
CA ALA A 170 1.83 -34.31 27.26
C ALA A 170 1.88 -33.50 25.94
N ASP A 171 1.90 -34.17 24.79
CA ASP A 171 1.90 -33.52 23.47
C ASP A 171 0.61 -32.71 23.24
N LEU A 172 -0.51 -33.19 23.77
CA LEU A 172 -1.77 -32.46 23.75
C LEU A 172 -1.71 -31.18 24.59
N PHE A 173 -1.07 -31.24 25.75
CA PHE A 173 -0.88 -30.05 26.59
C PHE A 173 0.08 -29.04 25.94
N GLU A 174 1.16 -29.51 25.30
CA GLU A 174 2.07 -28.66 24.55
C GLU A 174 1.40 -27.99 23.34
N THR A 175 0.64 -28.73 22.53
CA THR A 175 -0.11 -28.17 21.39
C THR A 175 -1.18 -27.16 21.84
N LYS A 176 -1.86 -27.39 22.97
CA LYS A 176 -2.76 -26.41 23.60
C LYS A 176 -2.02 -25.14 24.00
N ASN A 177 -0.87 -25.26 24.65
CA ASN A 177 -0.06 -24.11 25.07
C ASN A 177 0.53 -23.35 23.89
N LEU A 178 0.91 -24.07 22.82
CA LEU A 178 1.35 -23.46 21.58
C LEU A 178 0.25 -22.60 20.97
N LEU A 179 -0.97 -23.12 20.87
CA LEU A 179 -2.12 -22.37 20.34
C LEU A 179 -2.47 -21.15 21.23
N ILE A 180 -2.36 -21.28 22.56
CA ILE A 180 -2.56 -20.15 23.48
C ILE A 180 -1.48 -19.07 23.28
N LYS A 181 -0.22 -19.48 23.11
CA LYS A 181 0.91 -18.58 22.90
C LYS A 181 0.86 -17.91 21.54
N THR A 182 0.54 -18.62 20.47
CA THR A 182 0.47 -18.07 19.10
C THR A 182 -0.69 -17.09 18.95
N LEU A 183 -1.82 -17.33 19.62
CA LEU A 183 -2.97 -16.43 19.60
C LEU A 183 -2.88 -15.26 20.60
N ASN A 184 -1.73 -15.09 21.27
CA ASN A 184 -1.52 -14.09 22.33
C ASN A 184 -2.63 -14.09 23.40
N CYS A 185 -3.26 -15.25 23.63
CA CYS A 185 -4.44 -15.38 24.47
C CYS A 185 -4.09 -15.54 25.96
N SER A 186 -2.81 -15.50 26.34
CA SER A 186 -2.36 -15.62 27.74
C SER A 186 -3.04 -14.64 28.69
N ASN A 187 -3.52 -13.49 28.18
CA ASN A 187 -4.22 -12.47 28.95
C ASN A 187 -5.76 -12.60 28.93
N ARG A 188 -6.33 -13.55 28.17
CA ARG A 188 -7.79 -13.76 28.04
C ARG A 188 -8.20 -15.12 28.58
N SER A 189 -8.48 -15.17 29.89
CA SER A 189 -8.86 -16.40 30.62
C SER A 189 -10.01 -17.17 29.97
N ASP A 190 -10.99 -16.48 29.39
CA ASP A 190 -12.18 -17.10 28.82
C ASP A 190 -11.87 -17.91 27.55
N VAL A 191 -10.98 -17.39 26.69
CA VAL A 191 -10.54 -18.04 25.45
C VAL A 191 -9.54 -19.16 25.75
N SER A 192 -8.60 -18.93 26.68
CA SER A 192 -7.69 -19.97 27.14
C SER A 192 -8.44 -21.15 27.75
N ASN A 193 -9.48 -20.88 28.56
CA ASN A 193 -10.33 -21.93 29.12
C ASN A 193 -11.17 -22.65 28.06
N ALA A 194 -11.60 -21.96 27.00
CA ALA A 194 -12.27 -22.59 25.87
C ALA A 194 -11.31 -23.54 25.12
N ILE A 195 -10.07 -23.11 24.86
CA ILE A 195 -9.03 -23.92 24.20
C ILE A 195 -8.70 -25.16 25.04
N LEU A 196 -8.58 -25.02 26.36
CA LEU A 196 -8.29 -26.14 27.25
C LEU A 196 -9.42 -27.20 27.29
N LYS A 197 -10.68 -26.77 27.10
CA LYS A 197 -11.87 -27.66 27.09
C LYS A 197 -12.14 -28.32 25.74
N LEU A 198 -11.46 -27.91 24.67
CA LEU A 198 -11.69 -28.47 23.34
C LEU A 198 -11.19 -29.93 23.22
N PRO A 199 -11.85 -30.75 22.38
CA PRO A 199 -11.38 -32.09 22.10
C PRO A 199 -10.02 -32.07 21.37
N PRO A 200 -9.15 -33.08 21.60
CA PRO A 200 -7.79 -33.12 21.05
C PRO A 200 -7.73 -32.92 19.53
N LEU A 201 -8.64 -33.55 18.79
CA LEU A 201 -8.68 -33.51 17.33
C LEU A 201 -9.05 -32.12 16.78
N HIS A 202 -9.85 -31.35 17.50
CA HIS A 202 -10.18 -29.97 17.10
C HIS A 202 -8.96 -29.05 17.28
N ILE A 203 -8.18 -29.25 18.35
CA ILE A 203 -6.95 -28.46 18.58
C ILE A 203 -5.91 -28.73 17.50
N VAL A 204 -5.68 -29.99 17.14
CA VAL A 204 -4.74 -30.35 16.09
C VAL A 204 -5.16 -29.75 14.75
N TYR A 205 -6.47 -29.80 14.43
CA TYR A 205 -7.00 -29.18 13.22
C TYR A 205 -6.79 -27.66 13.22
N LEU A 206 -7.05 -26.97 14.33
CA LEU A 206 -6.88 -25.53 14.45
C LEU A 206 -5.41 -25.10 14.34
N VAL A 207 -4.48 -25.87 14.93
CA VAL A 207 -3.04 -25.66 14.74
C VAL A 207 -2.65 -25.92 13.28
N ALA A 208 -3.26 -26.92 12.61
CA ALA A 208 -2.96 -27.24 11.21
C ALA A 208 -3.39 -26.14 10.26
N PHE A 209 -4.59 -25.63 10.49
CA PHE A 209 -5.11 -24.46 9.82
C PHE A 209 -4.17 -23.26 10.00
N TYR A 210 -3.78 -22.96 11.24
CA TYR A 210 -2.86 -21.86 11.52
C TYR A 210 -1.51 -22.02 10.82
N GLU A 211 -0.85 -23.17 10.97
CA GLU A 211 0.48 -23.43 10.41
C GLU A 211 0.46 -23.38 8.88
N GLN A 212 -0.51 -24.04 8.24
CA GLN A 212 -0.62 -24.05 6.78
C GLN A 212 -0.82 -22.63 6.24
N GLU A 213 -1.84 -21.91 6.70
CA GLU A 213 -2.16 -20.61 6.12
C GLU A 213 -1.12 -19.54 6.52
N SER A 214 -0.56 -19.62 7.73
CA SER A 214 0.54 -18.74 8.14
C SER A 214 1.76 -18.90 7.22
N LEU A 215 2.20 -20.13 6.97
CA LEU A 215 3.37 -20.38 6.11
C LEU A 215 3.09 -20.04 4.65
N ALA A 216 1.86 -20.26 4.18
CA ALA A 216 1.43 -19.89 2.83
C ALA A 216 1.45 -18.37 2.62
N VAL A 217 0.98 -17.59 3.60
CA VAL A 217 0.97 -16.13 3.59
C VAL A 217 2.38 -15.54 3.73
N GLU A 218 3.22 -16.14 4.57
CA GLU A 218 4.63 -15.75 4.72
C GLU A 218 5.40 -15.85 3.41
N LYS A 219 5.08 -16.84 2.57
CA LYS A 219 5.74 -17.04 1.28
C LYS A 219 5.11 -16.23 0.14
N ASP A 220 3.79 -16.28 0.03
CA ASP A 220 3.03 -15.65 -1.05
C ASP A 220 1.75 -15.02 -0.50
N THR A 221 1.76 -13.68 -0.45
CA THR A 221 0.63 -12.85 -0.01
C THR A 221 -0.65 -13.12 -0.79
N LYS A 222 -0.56 -13.68 -2.01
CA LYS A 222 -1.72 -14.06 -2.83
C LYS A 222 -2.53 -15.23 -2.25
N ASN A 223 -2.03 -15.93 -1.24
CA ASN A 223 -2.78 -16.97 -0.51
C ASN A 223 -3.71 -16.44 0.57
N PHE A 224 -3.59 -15.16 0.94
CA PHE A 224 -4.50 -14.53 1.90
C PHE A 224 -6.00 -14.80 1.65
N PRO A 225 -6.53 -14.80 0.41
CA PRO A 225 -7.95 -15.06 0.16
C PRO A 225 -8.47 -16.40 0.70
N ASN A 226 -7.60 -17.40 0.93
CA ASN A 226 -7.97 -18.70 1.44
C ASN A 226 -8.67 -18.62 2.80
N ILE A 227 -8.35 -17.63 3.65
CA ILE A 227 -8.96 -17.50 4.97
C ILE A 227 -10.48 -17.34 4.90
N PHE A 228 -10.97 -16.70 3.83
CA PHE A 228 -12.41 -16.48 3.65
C PHE A 228 -13.15 -17.79 3.36
N MET A 229 -12.48 -18.79 2.77
CA MET A 229 -13.07 -20.12 2.57
C MET A 229 -13.42 -20.80 3.91
N TYR A 230 -12.65 -20.55 4.97
CA TYR A 230 -12.93 -21.06 6.32
C TYR A 230 -14.02 -20.26 7.01
N LEU A 231 -14.04 -18.94 6.83
CA LEU A 231 -15.11 -18.06 7.36
C LEU A 231 -16.46 -18.32 6.67
N GLU A 232 -16.43 -18.81 5.43
CA GLU A 232 -17.58 -19.22 4.63
C GLU A 232 -17.96 -20.70 4.81
N ASP A 233 -17.30 -21.46 5.70
CA ASP A 233 -17.62 -22.87 5.87
C ASP A 233 -18.88 -23.06 6.74
N PRO A 234 -20.02 -23.53 6.17
CA PRO A 234 -21.24 -23.76 6.94
C PRO A 234 -21.11 -24.90 7.97
N ALA A 235 -20.13 -25.80 7.81
CA ALA A 235 -19.89 -26.89 8.76
C ALA A 235 -19.36 -26.35 10.09
N ILE A 236 -18.47 -25.36 10.01
CA ILE A 236 -17.85 -24.69 11.16
C ILE A 236 -18.87 -23.84 11.92
N GLU A 237 -19.82 -23.21 11.21
CA GLU A 237 -20.84 -22.38 11.85
C GLU A 237 -21.82 -23.16 12.73
N LYS A 238 -22.04 -24.44 12.44
CA LYS A 238 -23.01 -25.28 13.15
C LYS A 238 -22.43 -25.87 14.45
N GLU A 239 -21.14 -25.69 14.71
CA GLU A 239 -20.49 -26.24 15.90
C GLU A 239 -20.69 -25.36 17.14
N LYS A 240 -21.02 -25.99 18.27
CA LYS A 240 -21.39 -25.32 19.53
C LYS A 240 -20.21 -25.03 20.46
N GLU A 241 -18.99 -25.49 20.12
CA GLU A 241 -17.85 -25.57 21.05
C GLU A 241 -16.93 -24.32 21.03
N ASN A 242 -17.46 -23.12 20.76
CA ASN A 242 -16.69 -21.86 20.64
C ASN A 242 -15.58 -21.87 19.56
N ILE A 243 -15.56 -22.86 18.67
CA ILE A 243 -14.56 -23.03 17.60
C ILE A 243 -14.57 -21.85 16.64
N THR A 244 -15.75 -21.28 16.37
CA THR A 244 -15.93 -20.07 15.56
C THR A 244 -15.12 -18.89 16.10
N VAL A 245 -15.13 -18.66 17.41
CA VAL A 245 -14.38 -17.57 18.06
C VAL A 245 -12.87 -17.78 17.91
N ILE A 246 -12.40 -19.02 18.00
CA ILE A 246 -10.97 -19.32 17.86
C ILE A 246 -10.52 -19.19 16.41
N ILE A 247 -11.34 -19.58 15.44
CA ILE A 247 -11.07 -19.40 14.02
C ILE A 247 -10.99 -17.92 13.68
N ASP A 248 -11.90 -17.08 14.20
CA ASP A 248 -11.83 -15.63 14.02
C ASP A 248 -10.49 -15.07 14.53
N LEU A 249 -10.01 -15.51 15.71
CA LEU A 249 -8.71 -15.11 16.26
C LEU A 249 -7.52 -15.60 15.43
N ILE A 250 -7.58 -16.85 14.93
CA ILE A 250 -6.53 -17.39 14.05
C ILE A 250 -6.46 -16.58 12.76
N CYS A 251 -7.60 -16.27 12.13
CA CYS A 251 -7.66 -15.46 10.93
C CYS A 251 -7.08 -14.05 11.17
N GLU A 252 -7.34 -13.45 12.34
CA GLU A 252 -6.77 -12.15 12.72
C GLU A 252 -5.24 -12.20 12.85
N GLU A 253 -4.69 -13.22 13.50
CA GLU A 253 -3.23 -13.39 13.62
C GLU A 253 -2.57 -13.67 12.26
N ILE A 254 -3.19 -14.48 11.40
CA ILE A 254 -2.72 -14.69 10.01
C ILE A 254 -2.74 -13.37 9.24
N PHE A 255 -3.76 -12.54 9.44
CA PHE A 255 -3.85 -11.23 8.80
C PHE A 255 -2.77 -10.25 9.30
N GLN A 256 -2.42 -10.29 10.59
CA GLN A 256 -1.29 -9.51 11.10
C GLN A 256 0.03 -9.95 10.46
N LYS A 257 0.27 -11.26 10.32
CA LYS A 257 1.43 -11.78 9.60
C LYS A 257 1.44 -11.35 8.13
N PHE A 258 0.29 -11.35 7.47
CA PHE A 258 0.14 -10.84 6.10
C PHE A 258 0.56 -9.36 6.00
N ILE A 259 0.11 -8.50 6.92
CA ILE A 259 0.50 -7.08 6.95
C ILE A 259 2.02 -6.94 7.15
N ASN A 260 2.60 -7.67 8.10
CA ASN A 260 4.03 -7.62 8.38
C ASN A 260 4.87 -8.01 7.15
N GLN A 261 4.42 -9.00 6.38
CA GLN A 261 5.09 -9.41 5.14
C GLN A 261 4.98 -8.37 4.03
N LEU A 262 3.87 -7.64 3.96
CA LEU A 262 3.72 -6.52 3.03
C LEU A 262 4.58 -5.32 3.45
N GLU A 263 4.78 -5.10 4.75
CA GLU A 263 5.64 -4.04 5.29
C GLU A 263 7.12 -4.27 4.97
N LEU A 264 7.58 -5.53 5.00
CA LEU A 264 8.95 -5.90 4.62
C LEU A 264 9.27 -5.65 3.13
N ARG A 265 8.25 -5.55 2.27
CA ARG A 265 8.44 -5.27 0.85
C ARG A 265 8.69 -3.78 0.61
N ALA A 266 9.72 -3.49 -0.18
CA ALA A 266 10.06 -2.13 -0.59
C ALA A 266 8.86 -1.40 -1.22
N PRO A 267 8.68 -0.10 -0.95
CA PRO A 267 7.60 0.69 -1.54
C PRO A 267 7.79 0.80 -3.06
N GLY A 268 6.73 0.51 -3.80
CA GLY A 268 6.75 0.57 -5.24
C GLY A 268 5.43 0.16 -5.88
N SER A 269 5.37 0.30 -7.21
CA SER A 269 4.16 0.03 -7.99
C SER A 269 3.66 -1.40 -7.85
N ASP A 270 4.55 -2.38 -7.70
CA ASP A 270 4.16 -3.79 -7.59
C ASP A 270 3.46 -4.07 -6.27
N ARG A 271 3.98 -3.52 -5.16
CA ARG A 271 3.35 -3.64 -3.83
C ARG A 271 1.99 -2.96 -3.80
N ASP A 272 1.89 -1.77 -4.38
CA ASP A 272 0.62 -1.04 -4.44
C ASP A 272 -0.41 -1.77 -5.30
N GLN A 273 0.01 -2.40 -6.42
CA GLN A 273 -0.90 -3.21 -7.23
C GLN A 273 -1.41 -4.45 -6.49
N ASP A 274 -0.54 -5.14 -5.76
CA ASP A 274 -0.94 -6.27 -4.91
C ASP A 274 -1.92 -5.83 -3.81
N LEU A 275 -1.62 -4.71 -3.13
CA LEU A 275 -2.52 -4.13 -2.13
C LEU A 275 -3.88 -3.71 -2.72
N VAL A 276 -3.92 -3.14 -3.93
CA VAL A 276 -5.18 -2.82 -4.64
C VAL A 276 -5.99 -4.10 -4.90
N ASN A 277 -5.33 -5.19 -5.31
CA ASN A 277 -5.99 -6.49 -5.50
C ASN A 277 -6.57 -7.02 -4.18
N HIS A 278 -5.83 -6.92 -3.07
CA HIS A 278 -6.32 -7.36 -1.76
C HIS A 278 -7.44 -6.45 -1.22
N ILE A 279 -7.34 -5.13 -1.37
CA ILE A 279 -8.39 -4.18 -0.98
C ILE A 279 -9.66 -4.42 -1.78
N SER A 280 -9.56 -4.64 -3.09
CA SER A 280 -10.73 -4.95 -3.92
C SER A 280 -11.42 -6.25 -3.49
N LEU A 281 -10.67 -7.27 -3.09
CA LEU A 281 -11.23 -8.48 -2.49
C LEU A 281 -11.93 -8.20 -1.15
N LEU A 282 -11.32 -7.39 -0.28
CA LEU A 282 -11.95 -7.01 1.00
C LEU A 282 -13.23 -6.20 0.80
N LEU A 283 -13.24 -5.25 -0.14
CA LEU A 283 -14.43 -4.49 -0.53
C LEU A 283 -15.52 -5.43 -1.07
N LEU A 284 -15.15 -6.48 -1.81
CA LEU A 284 -16.09 -7.49 -2.27
C LEU A 284 -16.69 -8.29 -1.11
N ASN A 285 -15.84 -8.80 -0.21
CA ASN A 285 -16.25 -9.61 0.93
C ASN A 285 -17.02 -8.81 1.98
N PHE A 286 -16.82 -7.48 2.05
CA PHE A 286 -17.67 -6.58 2.83
C PHE A 286 -19.13 -6.63 2.36
N ASN A 287 -19.37 -6.86 1.07
CA ASN A 287 -20.71 -6.98 0.51
C ASN A 287 -21.25 -8.43 0.56
N SER A 288 -20.64 -9.31 1.37
CA SER A 288 -21.13 -10.68 1.51
C SER A 288 -22.47 -10.73 2.27
N GLU A 289 -23.31 -11.73 1.94
CA GLU A 289 -24.54 -11.99 2.68
C GLU A 289 -24.26 -12.47 4.13
N ARG A 290 -23.10 -13.10 4.34
CA ARG A 290 -22.71 -13.65 5.64
C ARG A 290 -22.10 -12.56 6.53
N LYS A 291 -22.82 -12.17 7.58
CA LYS A 291 -22.38 -11.13 8.52
C LYS A 291 -20.99 -11.38 9.15
N LYS A 292 -20.57 -12.64 9.33
CA LYS A 292 -19.22 -12.95 9.83
C LYS A 292 -18.14 -12.51 8.85
N VAL A 293 -18.30 -12.85 7.57
CA VAL A 293 -17.37 -12.48 6.49
C VAL A 293 -17.37 -10.96 6.31
N GLN A 294 -18.54 -10.32 6.32
CA GLN A 294 -18.67 -8.85 6.27
C GLN A 294 -17.88 -8.17 7.41
N ARG A 295 -18.06 -8.61 8.67
CA ARG A 295 -17.36 -8.05 9.84
C ARG A 295 -15.84 -8.26 9.78
N ALA A 296 -15.40 -9.46 9.38
CA ALA A 296 -13.98 -9.76 9.22
C ALA A 296 -13.37 -8.87 8.13
N ALA A 297 -14.04 -8.76 6.98
CA ALA A 297 -13.61 -7.91 5.87
C ALA A 297 -13.51 -6.43 6.27
N ASP A 298 -14.49 -5.89 7.01
CA ASP A 298 -14.46 -4.50 7.49
C ASP A 298 -13.32 -4.24 8.48
N LYS A 299 -13.11 -5.19 9.41
CA LYS A 299 -11.98 -5.14 10.37
C LYS A 299 -10.64 -5.15 9.65
N TYR A 300 -10.46 -6.08 8.71
CA TYR A 300 -9.23 -6.21 7.92
C TYR A 300 -9.00 -5.00 7.01
N LEU A 301 -10.05 -4.45 6.41
CA LEU A 301 -9.96 -3.22 5.62
C LEU A 301 -9.48 -2.05 6.48
N SER A 302 -10.06 -1.87 7.67
CA SER A 302 -9.67 -0.80 8.59
C SER A 302 -8.23 -0.95 9.06
N MET A 303 -7.81 -2.16 9.42
CA MET A 303 -6.43 -2.47 9.82
C MET A 303 -5.43 -2.21 8.68
N LEU A 304 -5.77 -2.58 7.45
CA LEU A 304 -4.93 -2.35 6.28
C LEU A 304 -4.79 -0.86 5.97
N MET A 305 -5.89 -0.09 6.01
CA MET A 305 -5.89 1.35 5.78
C MET A 305 -5.13 2.11 6.86
N ASN A 306 -5.20 1.68 8.13
CA ASN A 306 -4.42 2.28 9.22
C ASN A 306 -2.91 2.05 9.04
N LYS A 307 -2.52 0.88 8.52
CA LYS A 307 -1.11 0.53 8.28
C LYS A 307 -0.57 1.11 6.98
N PHE A 308 -1.39 1.19 5.93
CA PHE A 308 -1.07 1.79 4.64
C PHE A 308 -2.04 2.94 4.29
N PRO A 309 -1.91 4.11 4.95
CA PRO A 309 -2.85 5.23 4.76
C PRO A 309 -2.96 5.71 3.32
N HIS A 310 -1.89 5.57 2.52
CA HIS A 310 -1.88 6.01 1.13
C HIS A 310 -2.88 5.28 0.23
N MET A 311 -3.41 4.15 0.68
CA MET A 311 -4.45 3.42 -0.04
C MET A 311 -5.82 4.07 0.05
N LEU A 312 -6.07 4.93 1.05
CA LEU A 312 -7.31 5.70 1.16
C LEU A 312 -7.47 6.69 -0.01
N TRP A 313 -6.36 7.31 -0.46
CA TRP A 313 -6.35 8.26 -1.58
C TRP A 313 -5.71 7.68 -2.85
N ASN A 314 -5.66 6.36 -2.98
CA ASN A 314 -5.23 5.71 -4.21
C ASN A 314 -6.33 5.79 -5.27
N SER A 315 -6.00 6.32 -6.45
CA SER A 315 -6.97 6.49 -7.55
C SER A 315 -7.64 5.18 -7.98
N SER A 316 -6.92 4.06 -7.99
CA SER A 316 -7.49 2.76 -8.39
C SER A 316 -8.49 2.27 -7.35
N VAL A 317 -8.18 2.38 -6.06
CA VAL A 317 -9.07 1.96 -4.96
C VAL A 317 -10.36 2.77 -4.97
N ILE A 318 -10.25 4.11 -5.04
CA ILE A 318 -11.42 4.99 -5.10
C ILE A 318 -12.27 4.66 -6.33
N ARG A 319 -11.67 4.52 -7.52
CA ARG A 319 -12.41 4.17 -8.75
C ARG A 319 -13.14 2.83 -8.61
N ILE A 320 -12.46 1.77 -8.15
CA ILE A 320 -13.07 0.45 -7.91
C ILE A 320 -14.28 0.58 -6.98
N MET A 321 -14.14 1.32 -5.88
CA MET A 321 -15.22 1.52 -4.91
C MET A 321 -16.44 2.23 -5.52
N LEU A 322 -16.22 3.30 -6.28
CA LEU A 322 -17.30 4.07 -6.92
C LEU A 322 -17.97 3.32 -8.08
N ASP A 323 -17.17 2.67 -8.92
CA ASP A 323 -17.67 1.92 -10.07
C ASP A 323 -18.41 0.66 -9.62
N PHE A 324 -17.89 -0.03 -8.59
CA PHE A 324 -18.58 -1.16 -7.99
C PHE A 324 -19.91 -0.73 -7.36
N MET A 325 -19.95 0.40 -6.65
CA MET A 325 -21.21 0.95 -6.11
C MET A 325 -22.21 1.33 -7.21
N ASN A 326 -21.74 1.91 -8.32
CA ASN A 326 -22.58 2.26 -9.44
C ASN A 326 -23.17 1.01 -10.10
N ILE A 327 -22.34 0.01 -10.40
CA ILE A 327 -22.78 -1.24 -11.00
C ILE A 327 -23.72 -2.00 -10.06
N LEU A 328 -23.43 -2.06 -8.77
CA LEU A 328 -24.26 -2.75 -7.78
C LEU A 328 -25.65 -2.11 -7.71
N ASN A 329 -25.76 -0.78 -7.67
CA ASN A 329 -27.06 -0.10 -7.69
C ASN A 329 -27.81 -0.30 -9.02
N VAL A 330 -27.15 -0.09 -10.17
CA VAL A 330 -27.76 -0.23 -11.50
C VAL A 330 -28.24 -1.66 -11.76
N THR A 331 -27.51 -2.66 -11.30
CA THR A 331 -27.91 -4.08 -11.43
C THR A 331 -29.07 -4.41 -10.50
N CYS A 332 -29.08 -3.91 -9.26
CA CYS A 332 -30.21 -4.09 -8.34
C CYS A 332 -31.49 -3.47 -8.88
N GLU A 333 -31.43 -2.26 -9.46
CA GLU A 333 -32.59 -1.65 -10.13
C GLU A 333 -33.10 -2.51 -11.29
N LYS A 334 -32.19 -3.00 -12.15
CA LYS A 334 -32.57 -3.84 -13.31
C LYS A 334 -33.20 -5.17 -12.91
N LEU A 335 -32.77 -5.76 -11.79
CA LEU A 335 -33.37 -6.98 -11.25
C LEU A 335 -34.80 -6.73 -10.75
N ASP A 336 -35.06 -5.57 -10.15
CA ASP A 336 -36.39 -5.19 -9.66
C ASP A 336 -37.41 -5.00 -10.80
N TYR A 337 -36.96 -4.60 -11.99
CA TYR A 337 -37.81 -4.46 -13.18
C TYR A 337 -37.93 -5.74 -14.04
N GLY A 338 -37.40 -6.87 -13.56
CA GLY A 338 -37.64 -8.20 -14.14
C GLY A 338 -36.83 -8.57 -15.39
N ASN A 339 -35.75 -7.83 -15.71
CA ASN A 339 -35.12 -7.92 -17.03
C ASN A 339 -33.79 -8.70 -17.14
N MET A 340 -33.24 -9.36 -16.10
CA MET A 340 -32.10 -10.29 -16.26
C MET A 340 -32.02 -11.38 -15.19
N ALA A 341 -31.46 -12.54 -15.58
CA ALA A 341 -31.22 -13.73 -14.76
C ALA A 341 -29.79 -13.82 -14.18
N SER A 342 -28.95 -12.79 -14.33
CA SER A 342 -27.57 -12.83 -13.83
C SER A 342 -27.50 -12.39 -12.36
N MET A 343 -27.39 -13.35 -11.45
CA MET A 343 -27.03 -13.10 -10.03
C MET A 343 -25.53 -12.80 -9.86
N ILE A 344 -24.72 -12.92 -10.91
CA ILE A 344 -23.27 -12.73 -10.84
C ILE A 344 -22.85 -11.51 -11.67
N ILE A 345 -22.09 -10.61 -11.04
CA ILE A 345 -21.54 -9.37 -11.64
C ILE A 345 -20.02 -9.50 -11.75
N ASP A 346 -19.45 -9.10 -12.89
CA ASP A 346 -18.01 -8.87 -13.00
C ASP A 346 -17.64 -7.50 -12.37
N VAL A 347 -16.72 -7.52 -11.40
CA VAL A 347 -16.31 -6.31 -10.68
C VAL A 347 -15.40 -5.46 -11.57
N PRO A 348 -15.72 -4.17 -11.80
CA PRO A 348 -14.98 -3.31 -12.72
C PRO A 348 -13.51 -3.16 -12.27
N HIS A 349 -12.61 -3.08 -13.25
CA HIS A 349 -11.16 -2.98 -13.05
C HIS A 349 -10.48 -4.15 -12.34
N THR A 350 -11.21 -5.25 -12.07
CA THR A 350 -10.65 -6.46 -11.45
C THR A 350 -11.06 -7.71 -12.23
N LYS A 351 -10.49 -8.86 -11.85
CA LYS A 351 -10.90 -10.18 -12.38
C LYS A 351 -11.93 -10.88 -11.47
N LEU A 352 -12.44 -10.18 -10.45
CA LEU A 352 -13.30 -10.75 -9.42
C LEU A 352 -14.76 -10.76 -9.89
N ARG A 353 -15.52 -11.72 -9.35
CA ARG A 353 -16.96 -11.87 -9.59
C ARG A 353 -17.72 -11.78 -8.28
N TYR A 354 -18.82 -11.04 -8.28
CA TYR A 354 -19.70 -10.86 -7.12
C TYR A 354 -21.02 -11.59 -7.32
N SER A 355 -21.49 -12.32 -6.33
CA SER A 355 -22.85 -12.89 -6.32
C SER A 355 -23.78 -11.96 -5.54
N ILE A 356 -24.80 -11.44 -6.20
CA ILE A 356 -25.84 -10.57 -5.62
C ILE A 356 -26.84 -11.45 -4.84
N PRO A 357 -27.32 -11.00 -3.67
CA PRO A 357 -28.40 -11.70 -2.95
C PRO A 357 -29.75 -11.68 -3.68
N ASP A 358 -30.52 -12.75 -3.47
CA ASP A 358 -31.80 -12.98 -4.14
C ASP A 358 -32.92 -12.05 -3.66
N THR A 359 -32.89 -11.69 -2.36
CA THR A 359 -33.95 -10.89 -1.73
C THR A 359 -33.67 -9.38 -1.84
N LYS A 360 -34.67 -8.61 -2.31
CA LYS A 360 -34.59 -7.15 -2.43
C LYS A 360 -34.22 -6.42 -1.13
N GLU A 361 -34.74 -6.89 0.00
CA GLU A 361 -34.45 -6.30 1.32
C GLU A 361 -32.96 -6.38 1.66
N LYS A 362 -32.35 -7.56 1.54
CA LYS A 362 -30.91 -7.75 1.77
C LYS A 362 -30.05 -6.99 0.76
N ARG A 363 -30.49 -6.88 -0.51
CA ARG A 363 -29.80 -6.07 -1.52
C ARG A 363 -29.74 -4.60 -1.07
N ASN A 364 -30.86 -4.05 -0.62
CA ASN A 364 -30.93 -2.67 -0.15
C ASN A 364 -30.11 -2.44 1.13
N GLU A 365 -30.11 -3.40 2.06
CA GLU A 365 -29.26 -3.35 3.26
C GLU A 365 -27.78 -3.27 2.90
N ILE A 366 -27.30 -4.16 2.02
CA ILE A 366 -25.90 -4.18 1.57
C ILE A 366 -25.54 -2.89 0.82
N ILE A 367 -26.43 -2.36 -0.04
CA ILE A 367 -26.23 -1.08 -0.72
C ILE A 367 -26.02 0.05 0.27
N LEU A 368 -26.87 0.14 1.30
CA LEU A 368 -26.82 1.20 2.30
C LEU A 368 -25.56 1.09 3.17
N ASP A 369 -25.23 -0.12 3.63
CA ASP A 369 -24.01 -0.41 4.39
C ASP A 369 -22.77 -0.03 3.56
N PHE A 370 -22.74 -0.42 2.27
CA PHE A 370 -21.63 -0.12 1.38
C PHE A 370 -21.52 1.37 1.07
N LYS A 371 -22.65 2.06 0.83
CA LYS A 371 -22.69 3.51 0.63
C LYS A 371 -22.11 4.25 1.84
N SER A 372 -22.54 3.87 3.04
CA SER A 372 -22.03 4.43 4.30
C SER A 372 -20.52 4.21 4.45
N ARG A 373 -20.05 2.98 4.17
CA ARG A 373 -18.62 2.66 4.27
C ARG A 373 -17.78 3.42 3.24
N CYS A 374 -18.25 3.54 2.00
CA CYS A 374 -17.61 4.34 0.96
C CYS A 374 -17.49 5.80 1.38
N GLN A 375 -18.55 6.38 1.95
CA GLN A 375 -18.55 7.76 2.46
C GLN A 375 -17.54 7.94 3.59
N SER A 376 -17.51 7.04 4.56
CA SER A 376 -16.53 7.05 5.66
C SER A 376 -15.09 7.05 5.14
N LEU A 377 -14.76 6.14 4.21
CA LEU A 377 -13.41 6.05 3.64
C LEU A 377 -13.03 7.30 2.81
N ILE A 378 -13.96 7.86 2.02
CA ILE A 378 -13.69 9.08 1.25
C ILE A 378 -13.54 10.29 2.18
N ASN A 379 -14.32 10.37 3.26
CA ASN A 379 -14.20 11.45 4.25
C ASN A 379 -12.83 11.41 4.94
N GLU A 380 -12.36 10.22 5.32
CA GLU A 380 -11.01 10.03 5.85
C GLU A 380 -9.93 10.39 4.82
N ALA A 381 -10.09 9.96 3.57
CA ALA A 381 -9.18 10.32 2.49
C ALA A 381 -9.13 11.84 2.26
N THR A 382 -10.29 12.51 2.29
CA THR A 382 -10.41 13.97 2.12
C THR A 382 -9.79 14.72 3.28
N ARG A 383 -9.90 14.21 4.51
CA ARG A 383 -9.21 14.78 5.68
C ARG A 383 -7.68 14.68 5.55
N CYS A 384 -7.19 13.54 5.07
CA CYS A 384 -5.76 13.28 4.97
C CYS A 384 -5.10 13.94 3.75
N ALA A 385 -5.76 13.96 2.60
CA ALA A 385 -5.22 14.44 1.32
C ALA A 385 -6.31 15.08 0.43
N PRO A 386 -6.81 16.28 0.79
CA PRO A 386 -7.93 16.91 0.09
C PRO A 386 -7.63 17.21 -1.38
N SER A 387 -6.43 17.72 -1.69
CA SER A 387 -6.01 18.07 -3.06
C SER A 387 -6.04 16.89 -4.02
N ILE A 388 -5.51 15.74 -3.61
CA ILE A 388 -5.50 14.51 -4.43
C ILE A 388 -6.92 14.03 -4.65
N VAL A 389 -7.73 13.92 -3.59
CA VAL A 389 -9.10 13.40 -3.70
C VAL A 389 -9.93 14.29 -4.63
N SER A 390 -9.77 15.62 -4.53
CA SER A 390 -10.36 16.56 -5.49
C SER A 390 -9.88 16.32 -6.92
N SER A 391 -8.58 16.09 -7.16
CA SER A 391 -8.10 15.83 -8.52
C SER A 391 -8.54 14.46 -9.06
N ILE A 392 -8.61 13.42 -8.22
CA ILE A 392 -9.16 12.10 -8.57
C ILE A 392 -10.63 12.24 -8.97
N PHE A 393 -11.41 13.02 -8.23
CA PHE A 393 -12.80 13.31 -8.55
C PHE A 393 -12.94 13.98 -9.91
N LEU A 394 -12.17 15.04 -10.15
CA LEU A 394 -12.21 15.76 -11.42
C LEU A 394 -11.88 14.80 -12.58
N ASP A 395 -10.91 13.91 -12.40
CA ASP A 395 -10.58 12.88 -13.40
C ASP A 395 -11.70 11.85 -13.57
N TYR A 396 -12.35 11.42 -12.48
CA TYR A 396 -13.49 10.50 -12.52
C TYR A 396 -14.70 11.09 -13.27
N VAL A 397 -15.00 12.37 -13.06
CA VAL A 397 -16.06 13.10 -13.78
C VAL A 397 -15.72 13.21 -15.27
N VAL A 398 -14.47 13.49 -15.60
CA VAL A 398 -13.98 13.57 -16.99
C VAL A 398 -14.08 12.21 -17.70
N ASP A 399 -13.75 11.11 -17.02
CA ASP A 399 -13.80 9.76 -17.58
C ASP A 399 -15.25 9.32 -17.84
N ASN A 400 -16.16 9.61 -16.91
CA ASN A 400 -17.58 9.28 -17.00
C ASN A 400 -18.44 10.35 -17.71
N ARG A 401 -17.81 11.22 -18.52
CA ARG A 401 -18.49 12.30 -19.28
C ARG A 401 -19.65 11.83 -20.18
N PHE A 402 -19.68 10.57 -20.58
CA PHE A 402 -20.75 10.01 -21.41
C PHE A 402 -21.94 9.50 -20.62
N SER A 403 -21.80 9.26 -19.31
CA SER A 403 -22.90 8.87 -18.43
C SER A 403 -23.95 9.99 -18.30
N PHE A 404 -23.59 11.25 -18.58
CA PHE A 404 -24.53 12.38 -18.65
C PHE A 404 -25.47 12.35 -19.87
N LYS A 405 -25.27 11.43 -20.83
CA LYS A 405 -26.15 11.31 -22.01
C LYS A 405 -27.48 10.63 -21.68
N GLU A 406 -27.51 9.78 -20.67
CA GLU A 406 -28.75 9.20 -20.13
C GLU A 406 -29.09 9.92 -18.81
N PRO A 407 -30.35 10.32 -18.56
CA PRO A 407 -30.76 10.92 -17.30
C PRO A 407 -30.87 9.84 -16.20
N ARG A 408 -29.76 9.16 -15.93
CA ARG A 408 -29.63 8.16 -14.86
C ARG A 408 -28.71 8.70 -13.78
N ILE A 409 -29.07 8.45 -12.53
CA ILE A 409 -28.26 8.82 -11.38
C ILE A 409 -27.01 7.93 -11.38
N HIS A 410 -25.83 8.55 -11.45
CA HIS A 410 -24.57 7.83 -11.28
C HIS A 410 -24.24 7.76 -9.78
N TYR A 411 -24.61 6.66 -9.13
CA TYR A 411 -24.49 6.48 -7.68
C TYR A 411 -23.07 6.67 -7.14
N GLY A 412 -22.04 6.28 -7.92
CA GLY A 412 -20.64 6.58 -7.59
C GLY A 412 -20.32 8.08 -7.48
N MET A 413 -20.86 8.91 -8.38
CA MET A 413 -20.63 10.36 -8.33
C MET A 413 -21.40 11.02 -7.20
N GLU A 414 -22.62 10.55 -6.91
CA GLU A 414 -23.44 11.06 -5.81
C GLU A 414 -22.72 10.91 -4.47
N VAL A 415 -22.16 9.73 -4.19
CA VAL A 415 -21.41 9.49 -2.95
C VAL A 415 -20.17 10.35 -2.86
N LEU A 416 -19.45 10.52 -3.96
CA LEU A 416 -18.23 11.31 -3.95
C LEU A 416 -18.50 12.82 -3.84
N LEU A 417 -19.61 13.31 -4.40
CA LEU A 417 -20.09 14.68 -4.18
C LEU A 417 -20.51 14.90 -2.72
N ASN A 418 -21.33 14.00 -2.16
CA ASN A 418 -21.83 14.12 -0.79
C ASN A 418 -20.70 14.11 0.26
N SER A 419 -19.64 13.32 0.04
CA SER A 419 -18.48 13.23 0.94
C SER A 419 -17.60 14.49 0.90
N MET A 420 -17.43 15.15 -0.24
CA MET A 420 -16.71 16.44 -0.30
C MET A 420 -17.48 17.60 0.33
N ILE A 421 -18.81 17.49 0.40
CA ILE A 421 -19.70 18.54 0.88
C ILE A 421 -19.84 18.51 2.41
N LEU A 422 -19.71 17.34 3.03
CA LEU A 422 -19.89 17.12 4.46
C LEU A 422 -18.62 16.54 5.10
N PRO A 423 -17.55 17.33 5.31
CA PRO A 423 -16.64 17.01 6.39
C PRO A 423 -17.43 17.23 7.69
N GLU A 424 -18.07 16.18 8.22
CA GLU A 424 -18.66 16.22 9.56
C GLU A 424 -17.58 16.72 10.53
N GLN A 425 -17.78 17.93 11.04
CA GLN A 425 -17.06 18.40 12.23
C GLN A 425 -17.47 17.45 13.36
N PRO A 426 -16.52 16.92 14.15
CA PRO A 426 -16.88 16.08 15.28
C PRO A 426 -17.81 16.87 16.21
N LYS A 427 -18.95 16.26 16.57
CA LYS A 427 -19.77 16.72 17.69
C LYS A 427 -18.89 16.62 18.94
N VAL A 428 -18.42 17.77 19.42
CA VAL A 428 -17.82 17.88 20.75
C VAL A 428 -18.97 17.78 21.72
N ASP A 429 -19.20 16.60 22.28
CA ASP A 429 -19.76 16.41 23.60
C ASP A 429 -19.32 15.02 24.10
N ASP A 430 -18.69 15.02 25.27
CA ASP A 430 -18.30 13.92 26.16
C ASP A 430 -16.94 13.19 25.99
N ILE A 431 -15.97 13.70 26.77
CA ILE A 431 -15.17 12.99 27.80
C ILE A 431 -13.74 12.49 27.48
N ASN A 432 -12.83 13.04 28.30
CA ASN A 432 -11.56 12.56 28.86
C ASN A 432 -10.24 12.55 28.07
N ASP A 433 -9.29 13.21 28.73
CA ASP A 433 -7.84 13.09 28.60
C ASP A 433 -7.36 11.65 28.37
N SER A 434 -6.25 11.55 27.65
CA SER A 434 -5.44 10.36 27.33
C SER A 434 -5.87 9.54 26.11
N GLN A 435 -5.48 10.02 24.92
CA GLN A 435 -4.61 9.27 23.98
C GLN A 435 -4.33 10.13 22.74
N MET A 436 -3.08 10.57 22.62
CA MET A 436 -2.56 11.32 21.48
C MET A 436 -2.34 10.42 20.27
N THR A 437 -2.99 10.72 19.14
CA THR A 437 -2.44 10.44 17.81
C THR A 437 -2.67 11.63 16.88
N ASN A 438 -1.54 12.18 16.43
CA ASN A 438 -1.39 13.34 15.57
C ASN A 438 -1.98 13.14 14.16
N VAL A 439 -2.82 14.06 13.68
CA VAL A 439 -2.89 14.45 12.26
C VAL A 439 -3.20 15.94 12.20
N SER A 440 -2.20 16.75 11.87
CA SER A 440 -2.37 18.19 11.63
C SER A 440 -2.87 18.41 10.20
N SER A 441 -4.19 18.53 10.02
CA SER A 441 -4.82 18.97 8.76
C SER A 441 -5.60 20.26 9.00
N SER A 442 -4.90 21.39 9.05
CA SER A 442 -5.51 22.72 9.12
C SER A 442 -4.61 23.77 8.45
N LEU A 443 -4.29 23.61 7.17
CA LEU A 443 -3.52 24.63 6.42
C LEU A 443 -4.02 24.91 4.99
N LEU A 444 -5.26 24.50 4.66
CA LEU A 444 -5.93 24.89 3.41
C LEU A 444 -7.37 25.33 3.68
N GLN A 445 -7.52 26.40 4.45
CA GLN A 445 -8.68 27.29 4.35
C GLN A 445 -8.14 28.71 4.29
N ASP A 446 -7.67 29.10 3.11
CA ASP A 446 -7.53 30.50 2.72
C ASP A 446 -7.58 30.55 1.19
N SER A 447 -8.79 30.37 0.64
CA SER A 447 -9.07 30.85 -0.71
C SER A 447 -9.23 32.36 -0.62
N SER A 448 -8.18 33.10 -0.98
CA SER A 448 -8.22 34.53 -1.21
C SER A 448 -9.06 34.86 -2.45
N PHE A 449 -10.38 34.78 -2.31
CA PHE A 449 -11.37 35.35 -3.22
C PHE A 449 -12.44 36.06 -2.40
N SER A 450 -12.14 37.29 -1.98
CA SER A 450 -13.07 38.41 -1.81
C SER A 450 -12.41 39.49 -0.96
N LYS A 451 -11.93 40.56 -1.60
CA LYS A 451 -11.82 41.86 -0.95
C LYS A 451 -13.00 42.70 -1.39
N LYS A 452 -14.00 42.82 -0.52
CA LYS A 452 -14.65 44.10 -0.17
C LYS A 452 -15.36 43.93 1.18
N ALA A 453 -14.93 44.73 2.14
CA ALA A 453 -15.35 44.69 3.54
C ALA A 453 -16.69 45.40 3.77
N LYS A 454 -17.46 44.85 4.72
CA LYS A 454 -18.24 45.49 5.81
C LYS A 454 -19.64 44.88 5.89
N ASP A 455 -19.84 43.96 6.83
CA ASP A 455 -20.55 44.25 8.08
C ASP A 455 -20.41 43.08 9.06
N ARG A 456 -20.37 43.42 10.35
CA ARG A 456 -20.20 42.49 11.46
C ARG A 456 -21.56 41.85 11.79
N ASN A 457 -21.56 40.52 11.95
CA ASN A 457 -22.64 39.66 12.48
C ASN A 457 -23.39 38.75 11.49
N GLU A 458 -22.69 38.07 10.59
CA GLU A 458 -23.24 36.86 9.95
C GLU A 458 -22.29 35.67 10.14
N LYS A 459 -22.84 34.55 10.63
CA LYS A 459 -22.15 33.25 10.70
C LYS A 459 -21.63 32.89 9.29
N PRO A 460 -20.43 32.31 9.13
CA PRO A 460 -19.97 31.89 7.82
C PRO A 460 -20.85 30.74 7.32
N SER A 461 -21.80 31.05 6.44
CA SER A 461 -22.49 30.05 5.62
C SER A 461 -21.47 29.54 4.60
N TYR A 462 -20.93 28.34 4.85
CA TYR A 462 -20.15 27.62 3.84
C TYR A 462 -21.10 27.22 2.71
N ASP A 463 -21.19 28.03 1.66
CA ASP A 463 -22.16 27.83 0.59
C ASP A 463 -21.78 26.63 -0.29
N PHE A 464 -22.49 25.51 -0.09
CA PHE A 464 -22.56 24.30 -0.93
C PHE A 464 -22.42 24.59 -2.44
N LYS A 465 -23.05 25.67 -2.90
CA LYS A 465 -23.08 26.07 -4.31
C LYS A 465 -21.69 26.46 -4.85
N THR A 466 -20.83 27.07 -4.04
CA THR A 466 -19.54 27.63 -4.47
C THR A 466 -18.48 26.54 -4.69
N ILE A 467 -18.45 25.51 -3.84
CA ILE A 467 -17.51 24.39 -3.98
C ILE A 467 -17.89 23.56 -5.21
N VAL A 468 -19.17 23.20 -5.32
CA VAL A 468 -19.69 22.44 -6.46
C VAL A 468 -19.50 23.24 -7.75
N SER A 469 -19.75 24.56 -7.76
CA SER A 469 -19.51 25.38 -8.95
C SER A 469 -18.04 25.42 -9.34
N ASN A 470 -17.11 25.51 -8.39
CA ASN A 470 -15.67 25.52 -8.68
C ASN A 470 -15.19 24.17 -9.22
N CYS A 471 -15.66 23.06 -8.65
CA CYS A 471 -15.34 21.72 -9.15
C CYS A 471 -15.92 21.47 -10.54
N ILE A 472 -17.17 21.88 -10.79
CA ILE A 472 -17.76 21.76 -12.13
C ILE A 472 -17.03 22.67 -13.12
N PHE A 473 -16.66 23.89 -12.74
CA PHE A 473 -15.89 24.80 -13.58
C PHE A 473 -14.55 24.22 -13.98
N THR A 474 -13.78 23.69 -13.01
CA THR A 474 -12.49 23.06 -13.27
C THR A 474 -12.62 21.77 -14.09
N ALA A 475 -13.62 20.92 -13.81
CA ALA A 475 -13.91 19.72 -14.60
C ALA A 475 -14.29 20.08 -16.04
N SER A 476 -15.15 21.08 -16.23
CA SER A 476 -15.58 21.56 -17.54
C SER A 476 -14.40 22.12 -18.34
N GLY A 477 -13.51 22.87 -17.68
CA GLY A 477 -12.24 23.31 -18.26
C GLY A 477 -11.39 22.13 -18.72
N ARG A 478 -11.15 21.12 -17.87
CA ARG A 478 -10.41 19.90 -18.24
C ARG A 478 -11.03 19.21 -19.46
N ILE A 479 -12.35 19.01 -19.47
CA ILE A 479 -13.09 18.39 -20.59
C ILE A 479 -12.93 19.21 -21.88
N GLN A 480 -13.06 20.53 -21.81
CA GLN A 480 -12.93 21.42 -22.96
C GLN A 480 -11.54 21.30 -23.60
N TYR A 481 -10.47 21.39 -22.82
CA TYR A 481 -9.10 21.31 -23.34
C TYR A 481 -8.74 19.91 -23.83
N ILE A 482 -9.21 18.85 -23.16
CA ILE A 482 -9.10 17.47 -23.66
C ILE A 482 -9.79 17.34 -25.02
N GLY A 483 -11.01 17.87 -25.15
CA GLY A 483 -11.77 17.87 -26.40
C GLY A 483 -11.08 18.66 -27.52
N GLN A 484 -10.55 19.84 -27.21
CA GLN A 484 -9.76 20.64 -28.16
C GLN A 484 -8.54 19.89 -28.65
N ILE A 485 -7.77 19.26 -27.75
CA ILE A 485 -6.62 18.44 -28.14
C ILE A 485 -7.10 17.27 -29.01
N HIS A 486 -8.13 16.52 -28.61
CA HIS A 486 -8.68 15.45 -29.45
C HIS A 486 -9.06 15.95 -30.85
N GLY A 487 -9.74 17.08 -30.98
CA GLY A 487 -10.07 17.70 -32.27
C GLY A 487 -8.83 18.10 -33.07
N LEU A 488 -7.84 18.73 -32.43
CA LEU A 488 -6.57 19.12 -33.05
C LEU A 488 -5.73 17.91 -33.49
N LEU A 489 -5.82 16.79 -32.78
CA LEU A 489 -5.09 15.56 -33.08
C LEU A 489 -5.73 14.72 -34.20
N VAL A 490 -7.04 14.88 -34.44
CA VAL A 490 -7.78 14.16 -35.50
C VAL A 490 -7.41 14.67 -36.90
N GLY A 491 -7.04 15.94 -37.05
CA GLY A 491 -6.75 16.56 -38.35
C GLY A 491 -5.26 16.79 -38.68
N LYS A 492 -4.32 16.46 -37.78
CA LYS A 492 -2.88 16.73 -37.98
C LYS A 492 -2.07 15.51 -38.39
N THR A 493 -1.04 15.73 -39.21
CA THR A 493 -0.03 14.74 -39.56
C THR A 493 0.66 14.25 -38.29
N HIS A 494 0.66 12.93 -38.09
CA HIS A 494 1.32 12.29 -36.96
C HIS A 494 2.46 11.42 -37.48
N GLU A 495 3.64 11.60 -36.92
CA GLU A 495 4.75 10.69 -37.17
C GLU A 495 4.67 9.52 -36.18
N ILE A 496 4.80 8.28 -36.64
CA ILE A 496 4.84 7.12 -35.74
C ILE A 496 6.31 6.78 -35.47
N ILE A 497 6.80 7.16 -34.30
CA ILE A 497 8.14 6.78 -33.84
C ILE A 497 7.98 5.72 -32.75
N ASN A 498 8.57 4.53 -32.95
CA ASN A 498 8.46 3.37 -32.04
C ASN A 498 7.00 3.00 -31.69
N GLY A 499 6.10 3.03 -32.67
CA GLY A 499 4.67 2.69 -32.47
C GLY A 499 3.84 3.78 -31.78
N LYS A 500 4.36 5.00 -31.60
CA LYS A 500 3.66 6.09 -30.90
C LYS A 500 3.51 7.33 -31.80
N LYS A 501 2.30 7.93 -31.79
CA LYS A 501 1.96 9.13 -32.59
C LYS A 501 2.64 10.38 -32.02
N VAL A 502 3.42 11.09 -32.84
CA VAL A 502 4.15 12.33 -32.52
C VAL A 502 3.58 13.47 -33.36
N TYR A 503 3.45 14.67 -32.79
CA TYR A 503 2.84 15.84 -33.44
C TYR A 503 3.82 17.03 -33.46
N PRO A 504 4.90 16.96 -34.28
CA PRO A 504 6.05 17.85 -34.18
C PRO A 504 5.72 19.32 -34.50
N GLU A 505 4.79 19.59 -35.41
CA GLU A 505 4.35 20.96 -35.74
C GLU A 505 3.61 21.63 -34.57
N PHE A 506 2.79 20.87 -33.83
CA PHE A 506 2.08 21.37 -32.67
C PHE A 506 3.04 21.67 -31.50
N GLU A 507 4.03 20.82 -31.30
CA GLU A 507 5.11 21.07 -30.34
C GLU A 507 5.93 22.30 -30.70
N LYS A 508 6.18 22.55 -31.99
CA LYS A 508 6.90 23.73 -32.47
C LYS A 508 6.07 25.00 -32.29
N SER A 509 4.76 24.97 -32.54
CA SER A 509 3.87 26.10 -32.26
C SER A 509 3.80 26.43 -30.77
N LEU A 510 3.77 25.41 -29.89
CA LEU A 510 3.81 25.60 -28.44
C LEU A 510 5.16 26.18 -27.95
N LYS A 511 6.28 25.86 -28.63
CA LYS A 511 7.58 26.47 -28.33
C LYS A 511 7.63 27.95 -28.71
N LEU A 512 7.08 28.30 -29.87
CA LEU A 512 7.08 29.67 -30.36
C LEU A 512 6.19 30.60 -29.50
N SER A 513 5.12 30.10 -28.88
CA SER A 513 4.28 30.90 -27.96
C SER A 513 4.99 31.26 -26.65
N VAL A 514 5.93 30.45 -26.16
CA VAL A 514 6.71 30.73 -24.93
C VAL A 514 7.88 31.67 -25.20
N ALA A 515 8.50 31.57 -26.37
CA ALA A 515 9.70 32.35 -26.72
C ALA A 515 9.41 33.77 -27.23
N SER A 516 8.16 34.11 -27.59
CA SER A 516 7.84 35.32 -28.36
C SER A 516 7.22 36.48 -27.56
N LYS A 517 6.98 36.37 -26.25
CA LYS A 517 6.40 37.49 -25.48
C LYS A 517 6.96 37.59 -24.06
N ASP A 518 7.78 38.62 -23.81
CA ASP A 518 8.29 39.00 -22.48
C ASP A 518 7.17 39.39 -21.47
N LYS A 519 5.91 39.50 -21.91
CA LYS A 519 4.72 39.56 -21.06
C LYS A 519 3.55 38.86 -21.76
N MET A 520 3.33 37.58 -21.46
CA MET A 520 2.10 36.88 -21.87
C MET A 520 0.90 37.49 -21.13
N SER A 521 -0.22 37.68 -21.83
CA SER A 521 -1.47 38.03 -21.16
C SER A 521 -1.93 36.87 -20.25
N LYS A 522 -2.75 37.18 -19.23
CA LYS A 522 -3.27 36.15 -18.30
C LYS A 522 -4.00 35.01 -19.04
N SER A 523 -4.80 35.34 -20.04
CA SER A 523 -5.54 34.36 -20.85
C SER A 523 -4.62 33.51 -21.73
N GLU A 524 -3.59 34.09 -22.36
CA GLU A 524 -2.61 33.32 -23.15
C GLU A 524 -1.81 32.33 -22.28
N PHE A 525 -1.46 32.74 -21.06
CA PHE A 525 -0.80 31.89 -20.07
C PHE A 525 -1.68 30.69 -19.66
N GLU A 526 -2.93 30.95 -19.25
CA GLU A 526 -3.86 29.91 -18.82
C GLU A 526 -4.16 28.92 -19.96
N ASN A 527 -4.41 29.42 -21.18
CA ASN A 527 -4.61 28.59 -22.37
C ASN A 527 -3.39 27.71 -22.66
N PHE A 528 -2.18 28.26 -22.60
CA PHE A 528 -0.95 27.51 -22.86
C PHE A 528 -0.75 26.36 -21.87
N VAL A 529 -0.83 26.68 -20.58
CA VAL A 529 -0.63 25.72 -19.49
C VAL A 529 -1.67 24.59 -19.59
N MET A 530 -2.94 24.90 -19.84
CA MET A 530 -3.99 23.88 -19.97
C MET A 530 -3.86 23.02 -21.24
N LEU A 531 -3.48 23.61 -22.38
CA LEU A 531 -3.23 22.85 -23.61
C LEU A 531 -2.05 21.89 -23.46
N CYS A 532 -0.95 22.34 -22.86
CA CYS A 532 0.19 21.48 -22.56
C CYS A 532 -0.18 20.35 -21.61
N THR A 533 -0.95 20.65 -20.56
CA THR A 533 -1.39 19.68 -19.56
C THR A 533 -2.33 18.64 -20.19
N ALA A 534 -3.34 19.08 -20.93
CA ALA A 534 -4.25 18.19 -21.67
C ALA A 534 -3.52 17.32 -22.70
N TYR A 535 -2.54 17.88 -23.41
CA TYR A 535 -1.71 17.11 -24.34
C TYR A 535 -0.91 16.02 -23.63
N ILE A 536 -0.31 16.34 -22.48
CA ILE A 536 0.43 15.36 -21.66
C ILE A 536 -0.52 14.26 -21.18
N CYS A 537 -1.71 14.61 -20.66
CA CYS A 537 -2.67 13.62 -20.16
C CYS A 537 -3.24 12.72 -21.27
N THR A 538 -3.46 13.25 -22.48
CA THR A 538 -4.07 12.49 -23.59
C THR A 538 -3.07 11.64 -24.36
N THR A 539 -1.84 12.13 -24.57
CA THR A 539 -0.85 11.43 -25.39
C THR A 539 0.03 10.50 -24.55
N ARG A 540 0.21 9.25 -25.00
CA ARG A 540 1.13 8.28 -24.37
C ARG A 540 2.61 8.64 -24.56
N ASN A 541 2.92 9.65 -25.37
CA ASN A 541 4.28 10.13 -25.62
C ASN A 541 4.73 11.15 -24.57
N PHE A 542 5.89 10.89 -23.97
CA PHE A 542 6.49 11.75 -22.96
C PHE A 542 7.51 12.69 -23.61
N LEU A 543 7.13 13.94 -23.81
CA LEU A 543 8.05 14.97 -24.28
C LEU A 543 8.66 15.68 -23.08
N ARG A 544 9.89 15.29 -22.71
CA ARG A 544 10.69 15.97 -21.68
C ARG A 544 10.71 17.49 -21.86
N LYS A 545 10.77 17.94 -23.12
CA LYS A 545 10.75 19.36 -23.48
C LYS A 545 9.45 20.04 -23.07
N LEU A 546 8.27 19.44 -23.31
CA LEU A 546 7.00 20.03 -22.88
C LEU A 546 6.85 20.09 -21.36
N VAL A 547 7.26 19.03 -20.65
CA VAL A 547 7.24 19.03 -19.17
C VAL A 547 8.19 20.10 -18.62
N PHE A 548 9.36 20.25 -19.23
CA PHE A 548 10.30 21.31 -18.89
C PHE A 548 9.68 22.70 -19.06
N TYR A 549 9.00 22.96 -20.19
CA TYR A 549 8.34 24.26 -20.39
C TYR A 549 7.20 24.48 -19.40
N LEU A 550 6.33 23.48 -19.19
CA LEU A 550 5.23 23.55 -18.23
C LEU A 550 5.72 23.87 -16.81
N CYS A 551 6.83 23.26 -16.37
CA CYS A 551 7.40 23.52 -15.04
C CYS A 551 8.09 24.89 -14.95
N ASN A 552 8.63 25.43 -16.05
CA ASN A 552 9.28 26.74 -16.07
C ASN A 552 8.30 27.91 -16.36
N CYS A 553 7.06 27.66 -16.75
CA CYS A 553 6.02 28.69 -16.89
C CYS A 553 5.88 29.62 -15.66
N PRO A 554 5.80 29.11 -14.42
CA PRO A 554 5.74 29.99 -13.24
C PRO A 554 7.06 30.73 -12.98
N VAL A 555 8.19 30.29 -13.55
CA VAL A 555 9.48 30.98 -13.44
C VAL A 555 9.52 32.19 -14.37
N THR A 556 8.98 32.07 -15.59
CA THR A 556 8.93 33.20 -16.54
C THR A 556 7.89 34.25 -16.13
N ASN A 557 6.74 33.82 -15.60
CA ASN A 557 5.71 34.70 -15.04
C ASN A 557 5.60 34.53 -13.52
N PHE A 558 6.58 35.08 -12.80
CA PHE A 558 6.74 34.87 -11.36
C PHE A 558 5.76 35.71 -10.52
N ASN A 559 4.52 35.24 -10.42
CA ASN A 559 3.43 35.85 -9.65
C ASN A 559 2.54 34.78 -8.97
N ILE A 560 1.72 35.21 -8.00
CA ILE A 560 0.87 34.31 -7.19
C ILE A 560 -0.16 33.53 -8.05
N PRO A 561 -1.00 34.17 -8.90
CA PRO A 561 -1.94 33.42 -9.74
C PRO A 561 -1.28 32.39 -10.67
N SER A 562 -0.09 32.68 -11.19
CA SER A 562 0.63 31.82 -12.12
C SER A 562 1.14 30.54 -11.45
N ILE A 563 1.64 30.61 -10.22
CA ILE A 563 2.06 29.41 -9.49
C ILE A 563 0.86 28.57 -9.05
N GLU A 564 -0.22 29.19 -8.59
CA GLU A 564 -1.45 28.47 -8.21
C GLU A 564 -2.04 27.70 -9.39
N PHE A 565 -2.12 28.34 -10.57
CA PHE A 565 -2.60 27.70 -11.79
C PHE A 565 -1.66 26.59 -12.29
N SER A 566 -0.35 26.79 -12.15
CA SER A 566 0.65 25.78 -12.48
C SER A 566 0.54 24.55 -11.57
N ILE A 567 0.31 24.76 -10.26
CA ILE A 567 0.08 23.69 -9.28
C ILE A 567 -1.15 22.88 -9.67
N GLN A 568 -2.29 23.50 -9.96
CA GLN A 568 -3.51 22.78 -10.39
C GLN A 568 -3.25 21.90 -11.62
N SER A 569 -2.40 22.37 -12.53
CA SER A 569 -2.01 21.65 -13.75
C SER A 569 -1.04 20.50 -13.46
N TRP A 570 -0.07 20.70 -12.56
CA TRP A 570 0.82 19.64 -12.10
C TRP A 570 0.03 18.54 -11.40
N GLU A 571 -0.91 18.91 -10.52
CA GLU A 571 -1.77 17.95 -9.81
C GLU A 571 -2.60 17.10 -10.77
N TRP A 572 -3.14 17.71 -11.82
CA TRP A 572 -3.85 16.97 -12.86
C TRP A 572 -2.96 15.94 -13.56
N ILE A 573 -1.69 16.27 -13.86
CA ILE A 573 -0.74 15.30 -14.42
C ILE A 573 -0.37 14.23 -13.40
N PHE A 574 -0.18 14.59 -12.13
CA PHE A 574 0.15 13.64 -11.07
C PHE A 574 -0.95 12.59 -10.88
N THR A 575 -2.23 12.97 -10.95
CA THR A 575 -3.35 12.02 -10.80
C THR A 575 -3.58 11.16 -12.04
N THR A 576 -3.54 11.75 -13.23
CA THR A 576 -3.79 11.01 -14.49
C THR A 576 -2.62 10.14 -14.94
N CYS A 577 -1.38 10.55 -14.66
CA CYS A 577 -0.18 9.95 -15.24
C CYS A 577 0.79 9.41 -14.17
N THR A 578 0.41 8.34 -13.47
CA THR A 578 1.22 7.68 -12.42
C THR A 578 2.64 7.33 -12.89
N ASN A 579 2.81 6.84 -14.12
CA ASN A 579 4.11 6.48 -14.70
C ASN A 579 5.07 7.67 -14.94
N ARG A 580 4.59 8.91 -14.79
CA ARG A 580 5.35 10.14 -15.13
C ARG A 580 5.64 11.03 -13.92
N GLN A 581 5.12 10.68 -12.74
CA GLN A 581 5.21 11.46 -11.51
C GLN A 581 6.67 11.80 -11.15
N MET A 582 7.57 10.81 -11.22
CA MET A 582 9.00 10.99 -10.93
C MET A 582 9.67 12.04 -11.83
N SER A 583 9.37 11.98 -13.13
CA SER A 583 9.97 12.90 -14.11
C SER A 583 9.41 14.31 -13.97
N LEU A 584 8.12 14.45 -13.65
CA LEU A 584 7.49 15.73 -13.36
C LEU A 584 8.07 16.34 -12.08
N LEU A 585 8.14 15.58 -10.98
CA LEU A 585 8.70 16.03 -9.70
C LEU A 585 10.14 16.53 -9.85
N SER A 586 10.98 15.77 -10.55
CA SER A 586 12.36 16.16 -10.84
C SER A 586 12.43 17.49 -11.62
N MET A 587 11.52 17.70 -12.56
CA MET A 587 11.49 18.92 -13.36
C MET A 587 10.90 20.13 -12.62
N ILE A 588 9.95 19.91 -11.70
CA ILE A 588 9.48 20.94 -10.76
C ILE A 588 10.64 21.39 -9.86
N CYS A 589 11.41 20.44 -9.30
CA CYS A 589 12.60 20.76 -8.50
C CYS A 589 13.63 21.52 -9.35
N LYS A 590 13.79 21.16 -10.63
CA LYS A 590 14.70 21.87 -11.54
C LYS A 590 14.25 23.30 -11.86
N ALA A 591 12.94 23.52 -12.02
CA ALA A 591 12.37 24.86 -12.21
C ALA A 591 12.54 25.72 -10.96
N TRP A 592 12.48 25.14 -9.76
CA TRP A 592 12.88 25.87 -8.56
C TRP A 592 14.37 26.25 -8.58
N GLU A 593 15.27 25.32 -8.95
CA GLU A 593 16.71 25.63 -9.08
C GLU A 593 16.97 26.79 -10.07
N THR A 594 16.16 26.94 -11.14
CA THR A 594 16.27 28.09 -12.05
C THR A 594 15.84 29.40 -11.38
N THR A 595 14.83 29.39 -10.49
CA THR A 595 14.48 30.59 -9.69
C THR A 595 15.63 31.03 -8.79
N ALA A 596 16.37 30.07 -8.20
CA ALA A 596 17.55 30.38 -7.38
C ALA A 596 18.69 30.97 -8.23
N LYS A 597 18.95 30.41 -9.42
CA LYS A 597 19.95 30.96 -10.36
C LYS A 597 19.61 32.36 -10.85
N MET A 598 18.32 32.65 -11.05
CA MET A 598 17.83 33.97 -11.44
C MET A 598 17.69 34.94 -10.26
N LYS A 599 18.03 34.53 -9.03
CA LYS A 599 17.91 35.32 -7.78
C LYS A 599 16.50 35.90 -7.57
N LEU A 600 15.47 35.10 -7.80
CA LEU A 600 14.07 35.50 -7.60
C LEU A 600 13.63 35.23 -6.15
N GLY A 601 12.67 36.02 -5.65
CA GLY A 601 11.98 35.79 -4.37
C GLY A 601 12.93 35.55 -3.19
N MET A 602 12.83 34.39 -2.54
CA MET A 602 13.62 34.01 -1.38
C MET A 602 15.14 33.95 -1.64
N PHE A 603 15.58 33.84 -2.90
CA PHE A 603 16.99 33.83 -3.28
C PHE A 603 17.53 35.22 -3.68
N ASN A 604 16.70 36.25 -3.58
CA ASN A 604 17.14 37.63 -3.76
C ASN A 604 17.77 38.15 -2.45
N PHE A 605 19.04 37.79 -2.22
CA PHE A 605 19.77 38.17 -1.01
C PHE A 605 20.19 39.66 -0.96
N GLU A 606 20.17 40.35 -2.11
CA GLU A 606 20.53 41.75 -2.24
C GLU A 606 19.28 42.53 -2.67
N MET A 607 18.39 42.80 -1.72
CA MET A 607 17.19 43.60 -1.98
C MET A 607 17.59 44.98 -2.48
N THR A 608 17.34 45.24 -3.76
CA THR A 608 17.53 46.57 -4.33
C THR A 608 16.29 47.42 -4.04
N MET A 609 16.49 48.62 -3.49
CA MET A 609 15.42 49.61 -3.20
C MET A 609 14.65 50.12 -4.45
N ARG A 610 14.84 49.51 -5.61
CA ARG A 610 14.22 49.89 -6.89
C ARG A 610 12.77 49.42 -7.02
N HIS A 611 12.35 48.41 -6.26
CA HIS A 611 10.99 47.87 -6.29
C HIS A 611 10.28 48.02 -4.94
N SER A 612 8.95 48.06 -4.95
CA SER A 612 8.17 48.25 -3.72
C SER A 612 8.27 47.02 -2.81
N ARG A 613 8.18 47.23 -1.49
CA ARG A 613 8.11 46.14 -0.50
C ARG A 613 7.04 45.10 -0.85
N SER A 614 5.87 45.55 -1.33
CA SER A 614 4.79 44.67 -1.78
C SER A 614 5.17 43.78 -2.97
N TYR A 615 6.09 44.20 -3.83
CA TYR A 615 6.58 43.38 -4.93
C TYR A 615 7.43 42.22 -4.40
N HIS A 616 8.35 42.51 -3.50
CA HIS A 616 9.22 41.51 -2.88
C HIS A 616 8.44 40.52 -1.99
N THR A 617 7.44 40.99 -1.24
CA THR A 617 6.57 40.10 -0.45
C THR A 617 5.75 39.17 -1.36
N ASN A 618 5.19 39.67 -2.46
CA ASN A 618 4.49 38.82 -3.42
C ASN A 618 5.42 37.75 -4.01
N GLN A 619 6.67 38.10 -4.32
CA GLN A 619 7.66 37.13 -4.80
C GLN A 619 8.02 36.07 -3.74
N ALA A 620 8.18 36.46 -2.47
CA ALA A 620 8.40 35.53 -1.37
C ALA A 620 7.20 34.59 -1.17
N THR A 621 5.97 35.10 -1.33
CA THR A 621 4.76 34.26 -1.22
C THR A 621 4.64 33.23 -2.34
N VAL A 622 5.20 33.48 -3.53
CA VAL A 622 5.25 32.47 -4.60
C VAL A 622 6.07 31.25 -4.16
N HIS A 623 7.24 31.48 -3.54
CA HIS A 623 8.05 30.40 -2.97
C HIS A 623 7.36 29.74 -1.77
N ASP A 624 6.63 30.48 -0.93
CA ASP A 624 5.84 29.92 0.18
C ASP A 624 4.76 28.94 -0.32
N ILE A 625 3.97 29.34 -1.32
CA ILE A 625 2.93 28.49 -1.93
C ILE A 625 3.55 27.24 -2.56
N TRP A 626 4.68 27.41 -3.26
CA TRP A 626 5.37 26.30 -3.89
C TRP A 626 5.96 25.32 -2.84
N LEU A 627 6.50 25.82 -1.72
CA LEU A 627 6.94 24.98 -0.61
C LEU A 627 5.77 24.24 0.07
N LYS A 628 4.61 24.90 0.26
CA LYS A 628 3.40 24.23 0.77
C LYS A 628 3.02 23.04 -0.12
N TYR A 629 3.00 23.24 -1.43
CA TYR A 629 2.75 22.18 -2.39
C TYR A 629 3.77 21.04 -2.26
N LEU A 630 5.07 21.32 -2.21
CA LEU A 630 6.09 20.27 -2.10
C LEU A 630 6.05 19.51 -0.77
N ILE A 631 5.73 20.19 0.34
CA ILE A 631 5.53 19.55 1.64
C ILE A 631 4.31 18.63 1.62
N GLU A 632 3.20 19.10 1.06
CA GLU A 632 2.00 18.29 0.89
C GLU A 632 2.27 17.06 0.00
N LYS A 633 3.02 17.24 -1.10
CA LYS A 633 3.46 16.11 -1.94
C LYS A 633 4.37 15.17 -1.19
N PHE A 634 5.30 15.65 -0.38
CA PHE A 634 6.12 14.77 0.47
C PHE A 634 5.26 13.95 1.43
N ASP A 635 4.28 14.57 2.08
CA ASP A 635 3.35 13.90 2.99
C ASP A 635 2.56 12.77 2.31
N GLN A 636 2.43 12.82 0.99
CA GLN A 636 1.79 11.77 0.18
C GLN A 636 2.79 10.71 -0.31
N VAL A 637 3.91 11.16 -0.86
CA VAL A 637 4.94 10.34 -1.53
C VAL A 637 5.69 9.43 -0.57
N LYS A 638 5.84 9.86 0.69
CA LYS A 638 6.58 9.13 1.75
C LYS A 638 6.08 7.71 2.02
N TYR A 639 4.90 7.34 1.54
CA TYR A 639 4.32 6.02 1.71
C TYR A 639 4.57 5.07 0.54
N TYR A 640 4.77 5.59 -0.69
CA TYR A 640 4.75 4.77 -1.91
C TYR A 640 5.99 4.91 -2.81
N SER A 641 6.88 5.89 -2.61
CA SER A 641 8.07 6.02 -3.46
C SER A 641 9.30 6.61 -2.77
N ASP A 642 10.27 5.77 -2.43
CA ASP A 642 11.57 6.19 -1.88
C ASP A 642 12.38 7.03 -2.88
N ASN A 643 12.27 6.73 -4.18
CA ASN A 643 12.96 7.49 -5.24
C ASN A 643 12.47 8.94 -5.33
N GLN A 644 11.18 9.19 -5.11
CA GLN A 644 10.66 10.55 -5.10
C GLN A 644 11.03 11.26 -3.79
N VAL A 645 11.03 10.55 -2.66
CA VAL A 645 11.54 11.08 -1.39
C VAL A 645 13.01 11.49 -1.49
N SER A 646 13.86 10.69 -2.16
CA SER A 646 15.27 11.01 -2.32
C SER A 646 15.50 12.25 -3.18
N VAL A 647 14.69 12.46 -4.24
CA VAL A 647 14.72 13.70 -5.02
C VAL A 647 14.28 14.92 -4.20
N ILE A 648 13.27 14.76 -3.35
CA ILE A 648 12.83 15.81 -2.42
C ILE A 648 13.92 16.12 -1.38
N ALA A 649 14.57 15.08 -0.83
CA ALA A 649 15.65 15.25 0.13
C ALA A 649 16.85 15.98 -0.50
N ARG A 650 17.25 15.61 -1.73
CA ARG A 650 18.26 16.33 -2.51
C ARG A 650 17.86 17.78 -2.74
N PHE A 651 16.60 18.02 -3.11
CA PHE A 651 16.06 19.36 -3.31
C PHE A 651 16.23 20.22 -2.05
N VAL A 652 15.77 19.76 -0.89
CA VAL A 652 15.89 20.55 0.35
C VAL A 652 17.36 20.72 0.73
N GLY A 653 18.18 19.66 0.66
CA GLY A 653 19.60 19.71 1.03
C GLY A 653 20.40 20.73 0.21
N LEU A 654 20.17 20.77 -1.11
CA LEU A 654 20.80 21.76 -1.99
C LEU A 654 20.35 23.18 -1.67
N ASN A 655 19.06 23.41 -1.42
CA ASN A 655 18.56 24.74 -1.11
C ASN A 655 19.03 25.24 0.26
N VAL A 656 19.13 24.37 1.26
CA VAL A 656 19.72 24.72 2.57
C VAL A 656 21.20 25.04 2.41
N GLN A 657 21.95 24.27 1.61
CA GLN A 657 23.36 24.56 1.33
C GLN A 657 23.54 25.93 0.68
N LEU A 658 22.75 26.24 -0.35
CA LEU A 658 22.79 27.55 -1.02
C LEU A 658 22.56 28.72 -0.06
N ILE A 659 21.66 28.55 0.91
CA ILE A 659 21.39 29.54 1.95
C ILE A 659 22.58 29.68 2.92
N LEU A 660 23.20 28.56 3.30
CA LEU A 660 24.37 28.55 4.20
C LEU A 660 25.61 29.17 3.53
N ASP A 661 25.79 28.97 2.22
CA ASP A 661 26.90 29.55 1.46
C ASP A 661 26.81 31.09 1.42
N GLU A 662 25.58 31.63 1.36
CA GLU A 662 25.30 33.07 1.33
C GLU A 662 24.93 33.65 2.71
N LYS A 663 25.29 32.95 3.81
CA LYS A 663 24.94 33.35 5.19
C LYS A 663 25.27 34.80 5.53
N HIS A 664 26.33 35.35 4.95
CA HIS A 664 26.79 36.73 5.20
C HIS A 664 25.84 37.81 4.65
N LYS A 665 24.94 37.43 3.73
CA LYS A 665 23.95 38.34 3.13
C LYS A 665 22.59 38.30 3.81
N LEU A 666 22.37 37.37 4.75
CA LEU A 666 21.11 37.21 5.48
C LEU A 666 21.03 38.22 6.62
N LYS A 667 20.52 39.42 6.32
CA LYS A 667 20.32 40.52 7.28
C LYS A 667 18.86 40.65 7.70
N GLU A 668 18.57 41.61 8.58
CA GLU A 668 17.22 41.92 9.06
C GLU A 668 16.21 42.14 7.93
N GLU A 669 16.56 42.99 6.96
CA GLU A 669 15.70 43.32 5.80
C GLU A 669 15.28 42.09 4.99
N TYR A 670 16.14 41.07 4.93
CA TYR A 670 15.84 39.82 4.25
C TYR A 670 14.77 39.03 5.01
N PHE A 671 14.92 38.89 6.33
CA PHE A 671 14.00 38.10 7.15
C PHE A 671 12.65 38.77 7.34
N GLU A 672 12.57 40.09 7.26
CA GLU A 672 11.30 40.82 7.29
C GLU A 672 10.32 40.35 6.19
N ILE A 673 10.85 39.97 5.02
CA ILE A 673 10.04 39.53 3.87
C ILE A 673 10.06 38.00 3.68
N ASN A 674 11.21 37.35 3.90
CA ASN A 674 11.41 35.95 3.57
C ASN A 674 11.31 34.99 4.76
N SER A 675 10.99 35.47 5.96
CA SER A 675 10.87 34.62 7.17
C SER A 675 9.95 33.42 6.97
N LEU A 676 8.77 33.62 6.38
CA LEU A 676 7.80 32.55 6.19
C LEU A 676 8.29 31.42 5.27
N PRO A 677 8.69 31.67 4.00
CA PRO A 677 9.23 30.61 3.14
C PRO A 677 10.52 30.00 3.68
N TYR A 678 11.36 30.80 4.37
CA TYR A 678 12.59 30.31 5.01
C TYR A 678 12.28 29.26 6.09
N ILE A 679 11.42 29.60 7.06
CA ILE A 679 11.03 28.68 8.13
C ILE A 679 10.32 27.45 7.56
N ARG A 680 9.49 27.63 6.52
CA ARG A 680 8.81 26.50 5.88
C ARG A 680 9.80 25.52 5.22
N LEU A 681 10.87 26.01 4.61
CA LEU A 681 11.94 25.15 4.09
C LEU A 681 12.65 24.37 5.23
N MET A 682 12.87 25.00 6.39
CA MET A 682 13.45 24.31 7.56
C MET A 682 12.51 23.25 8.13
N ILE A 683 11.21 23.55 8.25
CA ILE A 683 10.17 22.58 8.63
C ILE A 683 10.18 21.40 7.67
N PHE A 684 10.34 21.65 6.36
CA PHE A 684 10.42 20.59 5.36
C PHE A 684 11.64 19.69 5.60
N GLY A 685 12.80 20.27 5.87
CA GLY A 685 14.01 19.54 6.24
C GLY A 685 13.83 18.68 7.49
N LEU A 686 13.20 19.21 8.55
CA LEU A 686 12.94 18.44 9.77
C LEU A 686 11.94 17.30 9.56
N LYS A 687 10.88 17.51 8.76
CA LYS A 687 9.93 16.44 8.39
C LYS A 687 10.62 15.27 7.68
N LEU A 688 11.65 15.55 6.88
CA LEU A 688 12.46 14.51 6.21
C LEU A 688 13.35 13.73 7.19
N LEU A 689 13.62 14.28 8.38
CA LEU A 689 14.41 13.63 9.44
C LEU A 689 13.57 12.79 10.42
N GLU A 690 12.25 12.97 10.48
CA GLU A 690 11.38 12.26 11.44
C GLU A 690 11.29 10.74 11.23
N LYS A 691 11.64 10.20 10.06
CA LYS A 691 11.76 8.75 9.85
C LYS A 691 13.04 8.43 9.08
N GLN A 692 13.39 7.14 9.04
CA GLN A 692 14.54 6.61 8.28
C GLN A 692 14.28 6.62 6.76
N TYR A 693 13.88 7.76 6.20
CA TYR A 693 13.72 7.97 4.76
C TYR A 693 15.07 8.00 4.03
N LEU A 694 16.11 8.46 4.72
CA LEU A 694 17.48 8.46 4.27
C LEU A 694 18.19 7.27 4.91
N SER A 695 18.52 6.25 4.11
CA SER A 695 19.13 5.01 4.60
C SER A 695 20.53 5.23 5.20
N ASN A 696 21.31 6.15 4.65
CA ASN A 696 22.67 6.42 5.09
C ASN A 696 22.68 7.31 6.36
N LEU A 697 23.23 6.78 7.46
CA LEU A 697 23.37 7.48 8.74
C LEU A 697 24.23 8.76 8.63
N ILE A 698 25.35 8.72 7.92
CA ILE A 698 26.26 9.88 7.76
C ILE A 698 25.53 11.01 7.03
N CYS A 699 24.82 10.67 5.95
CA CYS A 699 24.04 11.65 5.21
C CYS A 699 22.93 12.27 6.06
N ARG A 700 22.28 11.50 6.94
CA ARG A 700 21.29 12.02 7.90
C ARG A 700 21.91 12.99 8.88
N LEU A 701 23.07 12.66 9.45
CA LEU A 701 23.77 13.51 10.42
C LEU A 701 24.21 14.83 9.78
N GLU A 702 24.83 14.78 8.60
CA GLU A 702 25.26 15.97 7.88
C GLU A 702 24.06 16.83 7.43
N TYR A 703 22.99 16.19 6.96
CA TYR A 703 21.73 16.87 6.63
C TYR A 703 21.12 17.58 7.84
N ARG A 704 21.09 16.91 9.00
CA ARG A 704 20.61 17.45 10.27
C ARG A 704 21.47 18.64 10.72
N GLU A 705 22.79 18.53 10.65
CA GLU A 705 23.69 19.63 11.01
C GLU A 705 23.44 20.88 10.15
N ARG A 706 23.27 20.72 8.83
CA ARG A 706 22.99 21.83 7.91
C ARG A 706 21.66 22.52 8.25
N ILE A 707 20.60 21.76 8.52
CA ILE A 707 19.28 22.31 8.88
C ILE A 707 19.35 23.06 10.22
N LEU A 708 19.97 22.47 11.24
CA LEU A 708 20.10 23.11 12.55
C LEU A 708 20.91 24.40 12.48
N LYS A 709 22.01 24.42 11.70
CA LYS A 709 22.78 25.65 11.45
C LYS A 709 21.92 26.73 10.78
N ALA A 710 21.11 26.37 9.79
CA ALA A 710 20.22 27.32 9.13
C ALA A 710 19.16 27.87 10.09
N ILE A 711 18.57 27.02 10.95
CA ILE A 711 17.64 27.48 12.00
C ILE A 711 18.33 28.46 12.97
N LEU A 712 19.56 28.18 13.39
CA LEU A 712 20.32 29.07 14.28
C LEU A 712 20.60 30.44 13.64
N ILE A 713 20.83 30.49 12.32
CA ILE A 713 21.02 31.77 11.61
C ILE A 713 19.77 32.65 11.74
N TYR A 714 18.57 32.08 11.59
CA TYR A 714 17.33 32.84 11.74
C TYR A 714 17.21 33.51 13.12
N PHE A 715 17.58 32.79 14.19
CA PHE A 715 17.53 33.30 15.57
C PHE A 715 18.76 34.12 15.98
N SER A 716 19.77 34.22 15.13
CA SER A 716 20.98 35.03 15.40
C SER A 716 20.82 36.51 15.02
N VAL A 717 19.81 36.83 14.23
CA VAL A 717 19.47 38.19 13.82
C VAL A 717 18.53 38.82 14.85
N ASP A 718 18.61 40.15 15.02
CA ASP A 718 17.75 40.87 15.94
C ASP A 718 16.25 40.63 15.60
N PRO A 719 15.38 40.49 16.62
CA PRO A 719 13.99 40.11 16.40
C PRO A 719 13.20 41.22 15.70
N ILE A 720 12.50 40.86 14.62
CA ILE A 720 11.73 41.78 13.77
C ILE A 720 10.25 41.48 13.91
N TRP A 721 9.42 42.53 13.87
CA TRP A 721 7.98 42.39 13.80
C TRP A 721 7.54 42.03 12.36
N PRO A 722 6.98 40.84 12.13
CA PRO A 722 6.51 40.45 10.80
C PRO A 722 5.31 41.29 10.36
N ASP A 723 5.03 41.31 9.05
CA ASP A 723 3.82 41.95 8.52
C ASP A 723 2.55 41.36 9.21
N PRO A 724 1.57 42.19 9.62
CA PRO A 724 0.38 41.74 10.34
C PRO A 724 -0.40 40.63 9.62
N LEU A 725 -0.39 40.66 8.28
CA LEU A 725 -1.08 39.71 7.42
C LEU A 725 -0.43 38.31 7.41
N GLN A 726 0.86 38.21 7.69
CA GLN A 726 1.60 36.94 7.69
C GLN A 726 1.90 36.43 9.10
N THR A 727 1.68 37.27 10.12
CA THR A 727 2.01 36.98 11.53
C THR A 727 1.39 35.67 12.02
N LYS A 728 0.11 35.42 11.73
CA LYS A 728 -0.56 34.17 12.15
C LYS A 728 0.12 32.93 11.56
N ASN A 729 0.33 32.92 10.24
CA ASN A 729 0.96 31.82 9.52
C ASN A 729 2.41 31.59 9.97
N LEU A 730 3.12 32.66 10.32
CA LEU A 730 4.48 32.59 10.84
C LEU A 730 4.50 31.96 12.24
N ILE A 731 3.60 32.37 13.14
CA ILE A 731 3.46 31.79 14.48
C ILE A 731 3.15 30.29 14.39
N ASP A 732 2.18 29.91 13.55
CA ASP A 732 1.82 28.50 13.35
C ASP A 732 3.00 27.69 12.81
N SER A 733 3.80 28.28 11.91
CA SER A 733 5.02 27.67 11.38
C SER A 733 6.11 27.52 12.44
N ILE A 734 6.35 28.54 13.28
CA ILE A 734 7.31 28.49 14.38
C ILE A 734 6.88 27.47 15.43
N TYR A 735 5.59 27.39 15.75
CA TYR A 735 5.06 26.38 16.66
C TYR A 735 5.25 24.96 16.10
N MET A 736 5.01 24.76 14.79
CA MET A 736 5.31 23.50 14.12
C MET A 736 6.80 23.18 14.16
N LEU A 737 7.68 24.16 13.90
CA LEU A 737 9.13 24.02 14.00
C LEU A 737 9.54 23.55 15.40
N TYR A 738 9.02 24.19 16.44
CA TYR A 738 9.27 23.81 17.84
C TYR A 738 8.83 22.37 18.14
N LYS A 739 7.61 21.98 17.72
CA LYS A 739 7.10 20.62 17.90
C LYS A 739 7.99 19.57 17.21
N LEU A 740 8.44 19.87 15.99
CA LEU A 740 9.34 18.99 15.23
C LEU A 740 10.72 18.86 15.89
N LEU A 741 11.28 19.95 16.42
CA LEU A 741 12.56 19.92 17.14
C LEU A 741 12.48 19.08 18.43
N ILE A 742 11.37 19.14 19.17
CA ILE A 742 11.16 18.27 20.34
C ILE A 742 11.11 16.80 19.91
N ASN A 743 10.43 16.50 18.81
CA ASN A 743 10.36 15.14 18.30
C ASN A 743 11.73 14.64 17.83
N ASP A 744 12.53 15.46 17.12
CA ASP A 744 13.88 15.07 16.66
C ASP A 744 14.82 14.72 17.84
N ARG A 745 14.68 15.40 18.98
CA ARG A 745 15.45 15.04 20.20
C ARG A 745 15.21 13.60 20.65
N LYS A 746 14.00 13.06 20.44
CA LYS A 746 13.69 11.65 20.76
C LYS A 746 14.37 10.69 19.77
N TRP A 747 14.41 11.06 18.49
CA TRP A 747 15.08 10.26 17.45
C TRP A 747 16.60 10.21 17.61
N GLN A 748 17.22 11.31 18.02
CA GLN A 748 18.66 11.34 18.30
C GLN A 748 19.08 10.36 19.41
N ASN A 749 18.23 10.16 20.43
CA ASN A 749 18.53 9.19 21.48
C ASN A 749 18.51 7.75 20.95
N ASN A 750 17.59 7.42 20.03
CA ASN A 750 17.54 6.11 19.38
C ASN A 750 18.72 5.89 18.41
N GLU A 751 19.16 6.92 17.69
CA GLU A 751 20.30 6.83 16.77
C GLU A 751 21.65 6.69 17.51
N LYS A 752 21.76 7.21 18.73
CA LYS A 752 22.95 7.02 19.59
C LYS A 752 23.15 5.57 20.04
N GLU A 753 22.09 4.76 20.09
CA GLU A 753 22.17 3.33 20.40
C GLU A 753 22.67 2.48 19.22
N LEU A 754 22.64 3.02 17.99
CA LEU A 754 23.02 2.34 16.74
C LEU A 754 24.46 2.64 16.29
N LEU A 755 25.17 3.56 16.95
CA LEU A 755 26.57 3.88 16.64
C LEU A 755 27.49 2.81 17.27
N ASN A 756 27.69 1.69 16.57
CA ASN A 756 28.86 0.84 16.76
C ASN A 756 29.95 1.27 15.75
N ASP A 757 31.20 1.26 16.19
CA ASP A 757 32.38 1.92 15.59
C ASP A 757 32.80 1.46 14.16
N GLU A 758 32.03 0.60 13.47
CA GLU A 758 32.47 -0.03 12.20
C GLU A 758 31.95 0.61 10.90
N ASP A 759 31.00 1.55 10.93
CA ASP A 759 30.38 2.13 9.72
C ASP A 759 31.06 3.41 9.18
N PHE A 760 32.29 3.72 9.61
CA PHE A 760 33.07 4.84 9.07
C PHE A 760 33.66 4.54 7.68
N ALA A 761 32.81 4.20 6.70
CA ALA A 761 33.19 4.10 5.30
C ALA A 761 32.87 5.43 4.56
N SER A 762 33.92 5.99 3.97
CA SER A 762 34.04 7.25 3.24
C SER A 762 33.00 7.54 2.14
N ILE A 763 31.76 7.88 2.51
CA ILE A 763 30.77 8.44 1.58
C ILE A 763 30.42 9.85 2.04
N THR A 764 30.93 10.85 1.32
CA THR A 764 30.57 12.26 1.53
C THR A 764 29.14 12.52 1.05
N PHE A 765 28.42 13.44 1.69
CA PHE A 765 27.05 13.80 1.33
C PHE A 765 26.86 14.12 -0.16
N ASP A 766 27.84 14.79 -0.77
CA ASP A 766 27.84 15.08 -2.20
C ASP A 766 28.03 13.82 -3.05
N SER A 767 28.83 12.83 -2.64
CA SER A 767 28.96 11.59 -3.39
C SER A 767 27.73 10.70 -3.28
N TYR A 768 27.06 10.64 -2.11
CA TYR A 768 25.81 9.90 -1.93
C TYR A 768 24.69 10.45 -2.82
N PHE A 769 24.41 11.76 -2.75
CA PHE A 769 23.34 12.34 -3.57
C PHE A 769 23.69 12.46 -5.06
N ASN A 770 24.98 12.55 -5.43
CA ASN A 770 25.40 12.45 -6.83
C ASN A 770 25.37 10.99 -7.36
N SER A 771 25.52 9.99 -6.48
CA SER A 771 25.37 8.56 -6.83
C SER A 771 23.91 8.13 -7.00
N ILE A 772 22.95 8.89 -6.45
CA ILE A 772 21.52 8.80 -6.79
C ILE A 772 21.34 9.43 -8.17
N THR A 773 21.95 8.81 -9.19
CA THR A 773 21.70 9.16 -10.57
C THR A 773 20.25 8.85 -10.90
N VAL A 774 19.50 9.89 -11.26
CA VAL A 774 18.39 9.73 -12.22
C VAL A 774 18.95 8.86 -13.36
N PRO A 775 18.29 7.74 -13.76
CA PRO A 775 18.84 6.81 -14.74
C PRO A 775 19.44 7.59 -15.92
N ALA A 776 20.77 7.48 -16.06
CA ALA A 776 21.60 8.28 -16.95
C ALA A 776 21.48 7.85 -18.42
N THR A 777 20.28 7.51 -18.88
CA THR A 777 19.93 7.43 -20.31
C THR A 777 19.37 8.77 -20.82
N ILE A 778 19.56 9.85 -20.08
CA ILE A 778 18.88 11.14 -20.27
C ILE A 778 19.83 12.31 -20.62
N SER A 779 21.15 12.16 -20.49
CA SER A 779 22.09 13.29 -20.67
C SER A 779 22.85 13.33 -22.00
N LYS A 780 22.76 12.33 -22.88
CA LYS A 780 23.44 12.35 -24.18
C LYS A 780 22.45 12.45 -25.34
N LYS A 781 21.96 13.67 -25.55
CA LYS A 781 21.46 14.30 -26.79
C LYS A 781 20.50 15.44 -26.41
N VAL A 782 21.09 16.53 -25.95
CA VAL A 782 20.54 17.88 -26.13
C VAL A 782 21.27 18.50 -27.30
#